data_AF-A0A2T6D4X6-F1
#
_entry.id   AF-A0A2T6D4X6-F1
#
_cell.length_a   1.000
_cell.length_b   1.000
_cell.length_c   1.000
_cell.angle_alpha   90.00
_cell.angle_beta   90.00
_cell.angle_gamma   90.00
#
_symmetry.space_group_name_H-M   'P 1'
#
loop_
_entity.id
_entity.type
_entity.pdbx_description
1 polymer ?
#
loop_
_entity_poly.entity_id
_entity_poly.type
_entity_poly.pdbx_seq_one_letter_code
_entity_poly.pdbx_strand_id
1 'polypeptide(L)'
;MVAESFRSLILGITLIAVVSALILARDWNNRTSVKMARLQAEERARKAATPRDNTLPANTLDTNATASSLPRHAPDKVWRIAIFQHGSMAVLDEIANGMVDELTSAGFLKEEQRKQVLSTGYAEGPRCTVRRLNAQMDANTTQAIAAQLTSGDYDLVLTISTLSLQAMHRANSKGEVIQVFAGVADPWGALPELRRGEPLRHPPHLVGIGSMQPVDQGLRLAKKLRPELAKVGVPYNTSEANAVAQIAIARATCKELGITLLEANAEAPTAVQDAVLSLLSRGAEAILIPGDITALSAADVIVRFSQQAGVPVFTLIPPNVKRGALFDLGADYFRVGQLGAGLAVEIMNGRDPAAIPIENVMPEQLMINKKALADLKEPWTIPDDILEKAALVMDETGKIVRDNLANRPKAVSLPAKPAAPARKPEPGRTYKVGLLYFGPEPGVENCMRGLMDELKRQGFTEGVNLEMRRLHAAGEISTIPALISQLDNSDVDVIMPLSTPCVSAACSLVRNKPVVFSYCYDPIAAGAGKSFTDKLERVTGIGSFPPLEDTVTVLQQLVPDLKTVGTLYNPGEANSVKAVAVAREIMQKRGITLLETPASNTAEVHQAAQALAGKSPQVVWITGDNTAQQAFPAIMRVMTDSRIPVVVNDIEELPHGPVAGVGVGFYESGTAGAQVLARVLLGEKTADIPITNVSRKLVSINDKAAAELGIAIPESLRREAAATQLPVPAGQK
;
A
#
# COMPACT_ATOMS: atom_id res chain seq x y z
N MET A 1 -42.64 -42.99 21.88
CA MET A 1 -41.17 -43.16 22.02
C MET A 1 -40.51 -43.88 20.84
N VAL A 2 -40.65 -45.20 20.63
CA VAL A 2 -39.90 -45.90 19.55
C VAL A 2 -40.28 -45.42 18.14
N ALA A 3 -41.56 -45.10 17.89
CA ALA A 3 -42.03 -44.62 16.59
C ALA A 3 -41.58 -43.18 16.25
N GLU A 4 -41.34 -42.33 17.26
CA GLU A 4 -40.85 -40.95 17.06
C GLU A 4 -39.36 -40.93 16.79
N SER A 5 -38.57 -41.76 17.48
CA SER A 5 -37.14 -41.90 17.20
C SER A 5 -36.90 -42.44 15.79
N PHE A 6 -37.75 -43.34 15.30
CA PHE A 6 -37.65 -43.86 13.92
C PHE A 6 -37.99 -42.81 12.87
N ARG A 7 -38.99 -41.94 13.11
CA ARG A 7 -39.31 -40.82 12.22
C ARG A 7 -38.19 -39.79 12.17
N SER A 8 -37.59 -39.43 13.31
CA SER A 8 -36.47 -38.49 13.36
C SER A 8 -35.22 -39.04 12.66
N LEU A 9 -34.98 -40.36 12.75
CA LEU A 9 -33.87 -41.00 12.04
C LEU A 9 -34.08 -41.01 10.53
N ILE A 10 -35.30 -41.30 10.05
CA ILE A 10 -35.64 -41.26 8.62
C ILE A 10 -35.53 -39.83 8.07
N LEU A 11 -36.00 -38.83 8.81
CA LEU A 11 -35.85 -37.41 8.44
C LEU A 11 -34.39 -36.98 8.37
N GLY A 12 -33.55 -37.42 9.32
CA GLY A 12 -32.11 -37.14 9.31
C GLY A 12 -31.39 -37.76 8.11
N ILE A 13 -31.69 -39.03 7.78
CA ILE A 13 -31.10 -39.72 6.62
C ILE A 13 -31.56 -39.06 5.31
N THR A 14 -32.83 -38.66 5.23
CA THR A 14 -33.38 -38.00 4.04
C THR A 14 -32.73 -36.62 3.83
N LEU A 15 -32.51 -35.87 4.91
CA LEU A 15 -31.85 -34.56 4.85
C LEU A 15 -30.39 -34.68 4.39
N ILE A 16 -29.65 -35.66 4.91
CA ILE A 16 -28.26 -35.92 4.50
C ILE A 16 -28.20 -36.29 3.01
N ALA A 17 -29.11 -37.15 2.54
CA ALA A 17 -29.15 -37.54 1.12
C ALA A 17 -29.43 -36.35 0.18
N VAL A 18 -30.34 -35.44 0.57
CA VAL A 18 -30.66 -34.23 -0.21
C VAL A 18 -29.47 -33.25 -0.24
N VAL A 19 -28.80 -33.04 0.90
CA VAL A 19 -27.62 -32.17 0.98
C VAL A 19 -26.47 -32.74 0.15
N SER A 20 -26.21 -34.05 0.22
CA SER A 20 -25.18 -34.71 -0.60
C SER A 20 -25.50 -34.62 -2.09
N ALA A 21 -26.77 -34.78 -2.49
CA ALA A 21 -27.18 -34.63 -3.89
C ALA A 21 -27.01 -33.19 -4.41
N LEU A 22 -27.31 -32.18 -3.58
CA LEU A 22 -27.10 -30.76 -3.92
C LEU A 22 -25.61 -30.40 -4.03
N ILE A 23 -24.76 -30.95 -3.16
CA ILE A 23 -23.31 -30.77 -3.25
C ILE A 23 -22.76 -31.41 -4.54
N LEU A 24 -23.17 -32.63 -4.86
CA LEU A 24 -22.77 -33.32 -6.08
C LEU A 24 -23.26 -32.62 -7.35
N ALA A 25 -24.49 -32.08 -7.33
CA ALA A 25 -25.03 -31.30 -8.45
C ALA A 25 -24.26 -29.99 -8.64
N ARG A 26 -23.90 -29.30 -7.55
CA ARG A 26 -23.08 -28.07 -7.59
C ARG A 26 -21.66 -28.35 -8.09
N ASP A 27 -21.05 -29.46 -7.66
CA ASP A 27 -19.73 -29.88 -8.10
C ASP A 27 -19.72 -30.30 -9.58
N TRP A 28 -20.78 -30.98 -10.03
CA TRP A 28 -20.95 -31.33 -11.44
C TRP A 28 -21.10 -30.08 -12.30
N ASN A 29 -21.92 -29.11 -11.87
CA ASN A 29 -22.14 -27.86 -12.61
C ASN A 29 -20.88 -26.97 -12.66
N ASN A 30 -20.09 -26.94 -11.58
CA ASN A 30 -18.79 -26.27 -11.56
C ASN A 30 -17.77 -26.95 -12.50
N ARG A 31 -17.71 -28.28 -12.51
CA ARG A 31 -16.78 -29.03 -13.38
C ARG A 31 -17.13 -28.88 -14.86
N THR A 32 -18.41 -28.89 -15.24
CA THR A 32 -18.84 -28.67 -16.63
C THR A 32 -18.60 -27.22 -17.06
N SER A 33 -18.86 -26.24 -16.19
CA SER A 33 -18.61 -24.81 -16.47
C SER A 33 -17.13 -24.51 -16.67
N VAL A 34 -16.25 -25.05 -15.82
CA VAL A 34 -14.79 -24.90 -15.95
C VAL A 34 -14.26 -25.59 -17.21
N LYS A 35 -14.80 -26.77 -17.55
CA LYS A 35 -14.39 -27.50 -18.77
C LYS A 35 -14.82 -26.77 -20.05
N MET A 36 -16.01 -26.15 -20.06
CA MET A 36 -16.48 -25.33 -21.18
C MET A 36 -15.71 -24.02 -21.31
N ALA A 37 -15.42 -23.33 -20.21
CA ALA A 37 -14.60 -22.12 -20.21
C ALA A 37 -13.17 -22.39 -20.73
N ARG A 38 -12.59 -23.54 -20.35
CA ARG A 38 -11.27 -23.97 -20.82
C ARG A 38 -11.27 -24.29 -22.33
N LEU A 39 -12.27 -25.00 -22.84
CA LEU A 39 -12.39 -25.30 -24.27
C LEU A 39 -12.59 -24.02 -25.11
N GLN A 40 -13.38 -23.06 -24.61
CA GLN A 40 -13.56 -21.77 -25.28
C GLN A 40 -12.29 -20.91 -25.27
N ALA A 41 -11.49 -20.96 -24.19
CA ALA A 41 -10.19 -20.30 -24.12
C ALA A 41 -9.16 -20.92 -25.07
N GLU A 42 -9.09 -22.26 -25.14
CA GLU A 42 -8.21 -23.00 -26.05
C GLU A 42 -8.59 -22.76 -27.53
N GLU A 43 -9.88 -22.66 -27.86
CA GLU A 43 -10.33 -22.35 -29.22
C GLU A 43 -10.04 -20.89 -29.64
N ARG A 44 -10.15 -19.93 -28.70
CA ARG A 44 -9.75 -18.53 -28.92
C ARG A 44 -8.25 -18.39 -29.15
N ALA A 45 -7.43 -19.12 -28.38
CA ALA A 45 -5.98 -19.15 -28.55
C ALA A 45 -5.57 -19.78 -29.90
N ARG A 46 -6.28 -20.82 -30.36
CA ARG A 46 -6.01 -21.48 -31.65
C ARG A 46 -6.33 -20.57 -32.86
N LYS A 47 -7.37 -19.74 -32.78
CA LYS A 47 -7.71 -18.77 -33.85
C LYS A 47 -6.72 -17.59 -33.91
N ALA A 48 -6.10 -17.24 -32.78
CA ALA A 48 -5.11 -16.16 -32.70
C ALA A 48 -3.72 -16.53 -33.26
N ALA A 49 -3.40 -17.81 -33.39
CA ALA A 49 -2.07 -18.29 -33.81
C ALA A 49 -1.88 -18.41 -35.35
N THR A 50 -2.79 -17.87 -36.17
CA THR A 50 -2.66 -17.95 -37.64
C THR A 50 -1.89 -16.72 -38.14
N PRO A 51 -0.71 -16.87 -38.79
CA PRO A 51 0.04 -15.72 -39.30
C PRO A 51 -0.73 -15.10 -40.48
N ARG A 52 -0.99 -13.79 -40.46
CA ARG A 52 -1.44 -13.06 -41.64
C ARG A 52 -0.48 -11.93 -41.99
N ASP A 53 -0.28 -11.85 -43.30
CA ASP A 53 0.69 -11.11 -44.08
C ASP A 53 0.55 -9.58 -43.90
N ASN A 54 1.69 -8.90 -43.74
CA ASN A 54 1.81 -7.47 -43.43
C ASN A 54 1.78 -6.64 -44.73
N THR A 55 0.64 -6.62 -45.42
CA THR A 55 0.39 -5.67 -46.52
C THR A 55 -0.92 -4.91 -46.31
N LEU A 56 -0.80 -3.61 -46.05
CA LEU A 56 -1.90 -2.66 -45.91
C LEU A 56 -2.62 -2.47 -47.26
N PRO A 57 -3.95 -2.64 -47.37
CA PRO A 57 -4.71 -2.12 -48.49
C PRO A 57 -5.19 -0.68 -48.20
N ALA A 58 -5.11 0.15 -49.24
CA ALA A 58 -5.46 1.56 -49.22
C ALA A 58 -6.97 1.83 -49.05
N ASN A 59 -7.25 2.92 -48.31
CA ASN A 59 -8.44 3.77 -48.29
C ASN A 59 -9.75 3.29 -48.97
N THR A 60 -10.81 3.19 -48.17
CA THR A 60 -12.15 3.69 -48.51
C THR A 60 -12.82 4.21 -47.23
N LEU A 61 -12.90 5.53 -47.09
CA LEU A 61 -13.64 6.21 -46.02
C LEU A 61 -15.14 6.15 -46.37
N ASP A 62 -15.91 5.42 -45.57
CA ASP A 62 -17.37 5.50 -45.57
C ASP A 62 -17.80 6.75 -44.79
N THR A 63 -18.54 7.64 -45.45
CA THR A 63 -18.76 9.05 -45.04
C THR A 63 -20.08 9.26 -44.28
N ASN A 64 -20.52 8.28 -43.49
CA ASN A 64 -21.79 8.38 -42.73
C ASN A 64 -21.67 7.94 -41.27
N ALA A 65 -20.66 8.44 -40.55
CA ALA A 65 -20.65 8.45 -39.09
C ALA A 65 -21.11 9.83 -38.59
N THR A 66 -22.24 9.82 -37.87
CA THR A 66 -22.86 10.94 -37.19
C THR A 66 -21.86 11.81 -36.43
N ALA A 67 -21.94 13.12 -36.66
CA ALA A 67 -21.09 14.14 -36.05
C ALA A 67 -21.03 14.00 -34.51
N SER A 68 -19.79 14.01 -34.01
CA SER A 68 -19.42 14.05 -32.59
C SER A 68 -20.20 15.12 -31.82
N SER A 69 -20.84 14.74 -30.72
CA SER A 69 -21.59 15.61 -29.81
C SER A 69 -20.71 16.31 -28.77
N LEU A 70 -19.39 16.21 -28.85
CA LEU A 70 -18.49 16.87 -27.92
C LEU A 70 -18.15 18.29 -28.41
N PRO A 71 -18.38 19.33 -27.59
CA PRO A 71 -18.16 20.72 -28.00
C PRO A 71 -16.68 20.98 -28.28
N ARG A 72 -16.36 21.49 -29.47
CA ARG A 72 -15.02 22.02 -29.80
C ARG A 72 -14.66 23.11 -28.77
N HIS A 73 -13.59 22.90 -28.02
CA HIS A 73 -13.21 23.80 -26.94
C HIS A 73 -12.56 25.08 -27.46
N ALA A 74 -12.83 26.20 -26.77
CA ALA A 74 -12.22 27.49 -27.08
C ALA A 74 -10.69 27.43 -26.84
N PRO A 75 -9.88 28.13 -27.67
CA PRO A 75 -8.41 28.10 -27.57
C PRO A 75 -7.86 28.59 -26.21
N ASP A 76 -8.65 29.33 -25.44
CA ASP A 76 -8.29 29.87 -24.12
C ASP A 76 -8.87 29.05 -22.93
N LYS A 77 -9.40 27.84 -23.17
CA LYS A 77 -9.96 27.00 -22.11
C LYS A 77 -8.87 26.55 -21.14
N VAL A 78 -9.07 26.82 -19.85
CA VAL A 78 -8.28 26.19 -18.77
C VAL A 78 -8.88 24.82 -18.48
N TRP A 79 -8.12 23.77 -18.77
CA TRP A 79 -8.56 22.39 -18.62
C TRP A 79 -8.51 21.92 -17.16
N ARG A 80 -9.58 21.29 -16.68
CA ARG A 80 -9.63 20.69 -15.34
C ARG A 80 -9.29 19.21 -15.47
N ILE A 81 -8.06 18.86 -15.09
CA ILE A 81 -7.47 17.54 -15.28
C ILE A 81 -7.34 16.82 -13.94
N ALA A 82 -7.81 15.58 -13.88
CA ALA A 82 -7.48 14.67 -12.79
C ALA A 82 -6.47 13.61 -13.26
N ILE A 83 -5.49 13.28 -12.43
CA ILE A 83 -4.64 12.09 -12.58
C ILE A 83 -5.06 11.11 -11.49
N PHE A 84 -5.60 9.95 -11.85
CA PHE A 84 -6.21 9.01 -10.92
C PHE A 84 -5.45 7.68 -10.88
N GLN A 85 -4.80 7.41 -9.75
CA GLN A 85 -4.11 6.15 -9.45
C GLN A 85 -4.84 5.38 -8.35
N HIS A 86 -4.86 4.04 -8.43
CA HIS A 86 -5.51 3.22 -7.40
C HIS A 86 -4.67 3.10 -6.12
N GLY A 87 -3.37 3.38 -6.16
CA GLY A 87 -2.43 3.29 -5.04
C GLY A 87 -1.12 4.02 -5.30
N SER A 88 -0.23 4.11 -4.28
CA SER A 88 1.16 4.55 -4.46
C SER A 88 2.09 3.35 -4.46
N MET A 89 2.81 3.16 -5.56
CA MET A 89 3.93 2.24 -5.70
C MET A 89 4.85 2.79 -6.79
N ALA A 90 6.14 2.44 -6.73
CA ALA A 90 7.17 3.04 -7.60
C ALA A 90 6.74 3.16 -9.08
N VAL A 91 6.16 2.10 -9.63
CA VAL A 91 5.68 2.02 -11.01
C VAL A 91 4.55 3.01 -11.30
N LEU A 92 3.52 3.07 -10.45
CA LEU A 92 2.38 3.97 -10.66
C LEU A 92 2.79 5.43 -10.47
N ASP A 93 3.70 5.68 -9.52
CA ASP A 93 4.24 7.01 -9.27
C ASP A 93 5.12 7.47 -10.45
N GLU A 94 5.92 6.60 -11.07
CA GLU A 94 6.66 6.91 -12.30
C GLU A 94 5.73 7.30 -13.45
N ILE A 95 4.63 6.57 -13.67
CA ILE A 95 3.64 6.90 -14.71
C ILE A 95 3.05 8.28 -14.43
N ALA A 96 2.62 8.54 -13.19
CA ALA A 96 2.03 9.81 -12.82
C ALA A 96 3.02 10.97 -13.03
N ASN A 97 4.29 10.78 -12.68
CA ASN A 97 5.31 11.79 -12.86
C ASN A 97 5.60 12.04 -14.34
N GLY A 98 5.63 11.00 -15.16
CA GLY A 98 5.73 11.13 -16.62
C GLY A 98 4.56 11.91 -17.22
N MET A 99 3.35 11.71 -16.70
CA MET A 99 2.18 12.50 -17.13
C MET A 99 2.33 13.98 -16.79
N VAL A 100 2.73 14.31 -15.55
CA VAL A 100 2.93 15.70 -15.12
C VAL A 100 4.08 16.36 -15.90
N ASP A 101 5.12 15.60 -16.20
CA ASP A 101 6.27 16.05 -16.99
C ASP A 101 5.88 16.40 -18.42
N GLU A 102 5.09 15.54 -19.08
CA GLU A 102 4.58 15.80 -20.43
C GLU A 102 3.66 17.02 -20.48
N LEU A 103 2.74 17.16 -19.51
CA LEU A 103 1.89 18.36 -19.41
C LEU A 103 2.72 19.64 -19.25
N THR A 104 3.89 19.54 -18.58
CA THR A 104 4.81 20.68 -18.43
C THR A 104 5.56 20.96 -19.74
N SER A 105 6.12 19.93 -20.37
CA SER A 105 6.82 20.02 -21.66
C SER A 105 5.91 20.58 -22.76
N ALA A 106 4.63 20.24 -22.75
CA ALA A 106 3.61 20.74 -23.67
C ALA A 106 3.08 22.15 -23.31
N GLY A 107 3.62 22.80 -22.27
CA GLY A 107 3.27 24.16 -21.87
C GLY A 107 1.88 24.31 -21.24
N PHE A 108 1.30 23.23 -20.71
CA PHE A 108 0.06 23.31 -19.91
C PHE A 108 0.35 23.66 -18.45
N LEU A 109 1.50 23.22 -17.94
CA LEU A 109 2.09 23.61 -16.66
C LEU A 109 3.42 24.36 -16.89
N LYS A 110 3.88 25.14 -15.90
CA LYS A 110 5.28 25.60 -15.82
C LYS A 110 6.04 24.80 -14.76
N GLU A 111 7.37 24.94 -14.72
CA GLU A 111 8.22 24.17 -13.81
C GLU A 111 7.84 24.33 -12.32
N GLU A 112 7.38 25.51 -11.91
CA GLU A 112 6.92 25.71 -10.52
C GLU A 112 5.63 24.95 -10.21
N GLN A 113 4.65 24.96 -11.13
CA GLN A 113 3.46 24.11 -11.00
C GLN A 113 3.79 22.63 -11.06
N ARG A 114 4.75 22.23 -11.91
CA ARG A 114 5.23 20.85 -11.97
C ARG A 114 5.70 20.38 -10.59
N LYS A 115 6.60 21.14 -9.94
CA LYS A 115 7.04 20.87 -8.56
C LYS A 115 5.88 20.85 -7.58
N GLN A 116 4.91 21.75 -7.72
CA GLN A 116 3.72 21.80 -6.88
C GLN A 116 2.85 20.55 -7.02
N VAL A 117 2.49 20.13 -8.25
CA VAL A 117 1.72 18.89 -8.48
C VAL A 117 2.43 17.68 -7.90
N LEU A 118 3.76 17.60 -8.07
CA LEU A 118 4.55 16.47 -7.56
C LEU A 118 4.59 16.43 -6.04
N SER A 119 4.58 17.58 -5.35
CA SER A 119 4.69 17.66 -3.89
C SER A 119 3.36 17.66 -3.15
N THR A 120 2.33 18.32 -3.69
CA THR A 120 1.04 18.52 -3.01
C THR A 120 -0.11 17.76 -3.68
N GLY A 121 0.11 17.24 -4.89
CA GLY A 121 -0.93 16.63 -5.71
C GLY A 121 -1.86 17.65 -6.39
N TYR A 122 -1.57 18.96 -6.34
CA TYR A 122 -2.41 19.99 -6.93
C TYR A 122 -1.61 21.18 -7.46
N ALA A 123 -1.96 21.67 -8.66
CA ALA A 123 -1.51 22.98 -9.11
C ALA A 123 -2.46 23.61 -10.13
N GLU A 124 -2.45 24.94 -10.16
CA GLU A 124 -3.11 25.76 -11.19
C GLU A 124 -2.04 26.30 -12.14
N GLY A 125 -2.02 25.74 -13.34
CA GLY A 125 -1.15 26.14 -14.43
C GLY A 125 -1.82 27.13 -15.40
N PRO A 126 -1.04 27.65 -16.36
CA PRO A 126 -1.52 28.64 -17.32
C PRO A 126 -2.63 28.13 -18.25
N ARG A 127 -2.68 26.81 -18.54
CA ARG A 127 -3.70 26.22 -19.43
C ARG A 127 -4.44 25.03 -18.84
N CYS A 128 -4.07 24.59 -17.62
CA CYS A 128 -4.81 23.56 -16.92
C CYS A 128 -4.67 23.67 -15.40
N THR A 129 -5.67 23.17 -14.69
CA THR A 129 -5.58 22.80 -13.28
C THR A 129 -5.42 21.29 -13.20
N VAL A 130 -4.41 20.83 -12.45
CA VAL A 130 -4.13 19.40 -12.29
C VAL A 130 -4.35 18.99 -10.85
N ARG A 131 -5.09 17.90 -10.65
CA ARG A 131 -5.26 17.25 -9.35
C ARG A 131 -4.93 15.77 -9.43
N ARG A 132 -4.00 15.30 -8.60
CA ARG A 132 -3.66 13.87 -8.50
C ARG A 132 -4.43 13.21 -7.37
N LEU A 133 -5.14 12.13 -7.66
CA LEU A 133 -6.01 11.37 -6.75
C LEU A 133 -5.47 9.95 -6.59
N ASN A 134 -5.43 9.47 -5.34
CA ASN A 134 -4.91 8.17 -4.99
C ASN A 134 -5.91 7.43 -4.09
N ALA A 135 -6.28 6.21 -4.46
CA ALA A 135 -7.21 5.38 -3.70
C ALA A 135 -6.56 4.50 -2.62
N GLN A 136 -5.24 4.59 -2.45
CA GLN A 136 -4.45 3.92 -1.42
C GLN A 136 -4.63 2.40 -1.37
N MET A 137 -4.72 1.77 -2.54
CA MET A 137 -4.99 0.35 -2.71
C MET A 137 -6.36 -0.11 -2.20
N ASP A 138 -7.28 0.81 -1.89
CA ASP A 138 -8.63 0.48 -1.44
C ASP A 138 -9.63 0.49 -2.61
N ALA A 139 -10.30 -0.64 -2.81
CA ALA A 139 -11.23 -0.84 -3.91
C ALA A 139 -12.46 0.07 -3.79
N ASN A 140 -12.98 0.29 -2.57
CA ASN A 140 -14.14 1.15 -2.34
C ASN A 140 -13.82 2.62 -2.61
N THR A 141 -12.65 3.08 -2.16
CA THR A 141 -12.12 4.42 -2.43
C THR A 141 -11.86 4.61 -3.92
N THR A 142 -11.41 3.56 -4.61
CA THR A 142 -11.25 3.57 -6.07
C THR A 142 -12.59 3.84 -6.76
N GLN A 143 -13.67 3.17 -6.34
CA GLN A 143 -15.03 3.42 -6.87
C GLN A 143 -15.55 4.80 -6.50
N ALA A 144 -15.33 5.25 -5.26
CA ALA A 144 -15.79 6.56 -4.79
C ALA A 144 -15.12 7.72 -5.52
N ILE A 145 -13.80 7.65 -5.74
CA ILE A 145 -13.07 8.65 -6.52
C ILE A 145 -13.57 8.66 -7.97
N ALA A 146 -13.77 7.50 -8.58
CA ALA A 146 -14.32 7.42 -9.94
C ALA A 146 -15.69 8.11 -10.05
N ALA A 147 -16.61 7.83 -9.11
CA ALA A 147 -17.91 8.49 -9.06
C ALA A 147 -17.77 10.01 -8.90
N GLN A 148 -16.92 10.47 -7.97
CA GLN A 148 -16.65 11.89 -7.74
C GLN A 148 -16.11 12.59 -8.99
N LEU A 149 -15.21 11.94 -9.74
CA LEU A 149 -14.61 12.50 -10.95
C LEU A 149 -15.63 12.69 -12.05
N THR A 150 -16.63 11.79 -12.15
CA THR A 150 -17.70 11.88 -13.15
C THR A 150 -18.80 12.87 -12.79
N SER A 151 -19.12 13.02 -11.50
CA SER A 151 -20.09 14.02 -11.03
C SER A 151 -19.47 15.41 -10.86
N GLY A 152 -18.15 15.50 -10.97
CA GLY A 152 -17.37 16.70 -10.70
C GLY A 152 -17.12 17.52 -11.95
N ASP A 153 -16.47 18.65 -11.72
CA ASP A 153 -16.11 19.65 -12.71
C ASP A 153 -14.81 19.28 -13.47
N TYR A 154 -14.65 18.04 -13.95
CA TYR A 154 -13.45 17.64 -14.70
C TYR A 154 -13.73 17.53 -16.19
N ASP A 155 -12.79 18.04 -16.98
CA ASP A 155 -12.84 17.94 -18.44
C ASP A 155 -12.16 16.66 -18.94
N LEU A 156 -11.10 16.24 -18.23
CA LEU A 156 -10.27 15.09 -18.61
C LEU A 156 -9.75 14.36 -17.37
N VAL A 157 -9.76 13.03 -17.41
CA VAL A 157 -9.23 12.15 -16.37
C VAL A 157 -8.17 11.23 -16.98
N LEU A 158 -6.95 11.33 -16.46
CA LEU A 158 -5.83 10.44 -16.73
C LEU A 158 -5.85 9.29 -15.74
N THR A 159 -6.27 8.08 -16.15
CA THR A 159 -6.30 6.91 -15.27
C THR A 159 -5.02 6.09 -15.38
N ILE A 160 -4.42 5.76 -14.23
CA ILE A 160 -3.18 4.96 -14.12
C ILE A 160 -3.52 3.60 -13.51
N SER A 161 -3.32 2.51 -14.28
CA SER A 161 -3.63 1.09 -13.99
C SER A 161 -4.97 0.56 -14.52
N THR A 162 -5.05 -0.78 -14.62
CA THR A 162 -6.28 -1.52 -14.93
C THR A 162 -7.43 -1.23 -13.96
N LEU A 163 -7.16 -1.10 -12.66
CA LEU A 163 -8.19 -0.91 -11.64
C LEU A 163 -8.85 0.47 -11.73
N SER A 164 -8.05 1.53 -11.91
CA SER A 164 -8.59 2.89 -12.08
C SER A 164 -9.29 3.05 -13.45
N LEU A 165 -8.78 2.40 -14.51
CA LEU A 165 -9.46 2.31 -15.81
C LEU A 165 -10.88 1.74 -15.63
N GLN A 166 -11.01 0.57 -15.01
CA GLN A 166 -12.29 -0.10 -14.85
C GLN A 166 -13.26 0.69 -13.95
N ALA A 167 -12.78 1.24 -12.83
CA ALA A 167 -13.61 2.02 -11.93
C ALA A 167 -14.14 3.29 -12.61
N MET A 168 -13.24 4.05 -13.26
CA MET A 168 -13.61 5.27 -13.97
C MET A 168 -14.55 4.97 -15.14
N HIS A 169 -14.29 3.92 -15.92
CA HIS A 169 -15.14 3.54 -17.04
C HIS A 169 -16.57 3.20 -16.58
N ARG A 170 -16.72 2.43 -15.49
CA ARG A 170 -18.04 2.10 -14.92
C ARG A 170 -18.78 3.34 -14.44
N ALA A 171 -18.08 4.25 -13.75
CA ALA A 171 -18.68 5.50 -13.27
C ALA A 171 -19.08 6.41 -14.45
N ASN A 172 -18.26 6.47 -15.49
CA ASN A 172 -18.41 7.36 -16.64
C ASN A 172 -19.30 6.76 -17.74
N SER A 173 -20.31 5.97 -17.37
CA SER A 173 -21.21 5.29 -18.31
C SER A 173 -21.95 6.25 -19.26
N LYS A 174 -22.10 7.52 -18.87
CA LYS A 174 -22.69 8.58 -19.71
C LYS A 174 -21.69 9.25 -20.66
N GLY A 175 -20.39 9.04 -20.48
CA GLY A 175 -19.34 9.64 -21.29
C GLY A 175 -19.21 11.15 -21.15
N GLU A 176 -19.47 11.68 -19.95
CA GLU A 176 -19.48 13.13 -19.68
C GLU A 176 -18.04 13.69 -19.53
N VAL A 177 -17.07 12.83 -19.21
CA VAL A 177 -15.66 13.19 -19.03
C VAL A 177 -14.77 12.44 -20.00
N ILE A 178 -13.75 13.08 -20.56
CA ILE A 178 -12.77 12.39 -21.40
C ILE A 178 -11.85 11.56 -20.51
N GLN A 179 -11.76 10.27 -20.76
CA GLN A 179 -10.89 9.34 -20.04
C GLN A 179 -9.71 8.94 -20.93
N VAL A 180 -8.50 9.21 -20.45
CA VAL A 180 -7.25 8.78 -21.08
C VAL A 180 -6.52 7.82 -20.15
N PHE A 181 -6.32 6.57 -20.56
CA PHE A 181 -5.65 5.58 -19.70
C PHE A 181 -4.20 5.28 -20.11
N ALA A 182 -3.37 4.98 -19.12
CA ALA A 182 -2.01 4.45 -19.30
C ALA A 182 -1.64 3.48 -18.18
N GLY A 183 -0.59 2.69 -18.39
CA GLY A 183 -0.17 1.68 -17.42
C GLY A 183 -1.15 0.52 -17.27
N VAL A 184 -1.91 0.22 -18.33
CA VAL A 184 -2.90 -0.85 -18.36
C VAL A 184 -2.32 -2.02 -19.12
N ALA A 185 -2.04 -3.15 -18.45
CA ALA A 185 -1.42 -4.30 -19.09
C ALA A 185 -2.26 -4.86 -20.25
N ASP A 186 -3.56 -5.04 -20.04
CA ASP A 186 -4.47 -5.56 -21.06
C ASP A 186 -5.79 -4.79 -21.07
N PRO A 187 -5.91 -3.67 -21.82
CA PRO A 187 -7.15 -2.91 -21.87
C PRO A 187 -8.31 -3.74 -22.44
N TRP A 188 -8.05 -4.67 -23.37
CA TRP A 188 -9.07 -5.53 -23.98
C TRP A 188 -9.61 -6.60 -23.02
N GLY A 189 -8.76 -7.11 -22.13
CA GLY A 189 -9.18 -7.98 -21.04
C GLY A 189 -9.89 -7.21 -19.91
N ALA A 190 -9.49 -5.95 -19.70
CA ALA A 190 -10.05 -5.09 -18.66
C ALA A 190 -11.48 -4.63 -18.99
N LEU A 191 -11.76 -4.36 -20.26
CA LEU A 191 -12.98 -3.76 -20.76
C LEU A 191 -13.55 -4.58 -21.95
N PRO A 192 -14.66 -5.32 -21.76
CA PRO A 192 -15.23 -6.22 -22.77
C PRO A 192 -15.65 -5.57 -24.10
N GLU A 193 -15.93 -4.27 -24.08
CA GLU A 193 -16.31 -3.47 -25.25
C GLU A 193 -15.13 -3.14 -26.17
N LEU A 194 -13.90 -3.21 -25.67
CA LEU A 194 -12.70 -3.04 -26.47
C LEU A 194 -12.36 -4.34 -27.20
N ARG A 195 -12.01 -4.24 -28.49
CA ARG A 195 -11.71 -5.42 -29.33
C ARG A 195 -10.29 -5.40 -29.86
N ARG A 196 -9.56 -6.50 -29.61
CA ARG A 196 -8.24 -6.74 -30.20
C ARG A 196 -8.38 -6.79 -31.72
N GLY A 197 -7.59 -6.00 -32.43
CA GLY A 197 -7.61 -5.90 -33.91
C GLY A 197 -8.60 -4.88 -34.47
N GLU A 198 -9.43 -4.24 -33.64
CA GLU A 198 -10.32 -3.13 -34.03
C GLU A 198 -9.97 -1.89 -33.20
N PRO A 199 -8.79 -1.27 -33.38
CA PRO A 199 -8.24 -0.29 -32.43
C PRO A 199 -9.02 1.02 -32.34
N LEU A 200 -9.86 1.34 -33.34
CA LEU A 200 -10.76 2.51 -33.34
C LEU A 200 -12.15 2.19 -32.76
N ARG A 201 -12.41 0.94 -32.38
CA ARG A 201 -13.69 0.54 -31.78
C ARG A 201 -13.63 0.65 -30.27
N HIS A 202 -13.92 1.85 -29.78
CA HIS A 202 -14.02 2.17 -28.37
C HIS A 202 -15.05 3.30 -28.14
N PRO A 203 -15.53 3.51 -26.90
CA PRO A 203 -16.37 4.67 -26.59
C PRO A 203 -15.68 5.98 -27.00
N PRO A 204 -16.43 6.98 -27.51
CA PRO A 204 -15.85 8.21 -28.06
C PRO A 204 -15.18 9.11 -27.02
N HIS A 205 -15.40 8.86 -25.73
CA HIS A 205 -14.78 9.57 -24.62
C HIS A 205 -13.63 8.78 -23.98
N LEU A 206 -13.33 7.56 -24.45
CA LEU A 206 -12.33 6.66 -23.87
C LEU A 206 -11.21 6.40 -24.88
N VAL A 207 -9.97 6.64 -24.45
CA VAL A 207 -8.75 6.43 -25.26
C VAL A 207 -7.60 6.09 -24.31
N GLY A 208 -6.53 5.49 -24.83
CA GLY A 208 -5.34 5.26 -24.03
C GLY A 208 -4.37 4.29 -24.70
N ILE A 209 -3.33 3.96 -23.95
CA ILE A 209 -2.33 2.96 -24.36
C ILE A 209 -2.32 1.76 -23.42
N GLY A 210 -2.31 0.57 -24.00
CA GLY A 210 -1.95 -0.66 -23.31
C GLY A 210 -0.43 -0.72 -23.11
N SER A 211 0.00 -1.36 -22.03
CA SER A 211 1.41 -1.56 -21.69
C SER A 211 1.65 -3.02 -21.23
N MET A 212 1.18 -3.97 -22.04
CA MET A 212 1.40 -5.41 -21.81
C MET A 212 2.89 -5.68 -21.71
N GLN A 213 3.29 -6.27 -20.59
CA GLN A 213 4.68 -6.58 -20.31
C GLN A 213 5.24 -7.65 -21.27
N PRO A 214 6.56 -7.63 -21.56
CA PRO A 214 7.18 -8.44 -22.60
C PRO A 214 7.51 -9.84 -22.06
N VAL A 215 6.46 -10.60 -21.67
CA VAL A 215 6.58 -11.92 -21.04
C VAL A 215 7.36 -12.90 -21.92
N ASP A 216 7.05 -12.90 -23.23
CA ASP A 216 7.72 -13.76 -24.20
C ASP A 216 9.21 -13.44 -24.31
N GLN A 217 9.54 -12.15 -24.47
CA GLN A 217 10.93 -11.69 -24.58
C GLN A 217 11.70 -11.96 -23.28
N GLY A 218 11.08 -11.79 -22.11
CA GLY A 218 11.72 -12.05 -20.82
C GLY A 218 12.10 -13.53 -20.65
N LEU A 219 11.20 -14.45 -21.03
CA LEU A 219 11.48 -15.89 -21.00
C LEU A 219 12.53 -16.30 -22.03
N ARG A 220 12.48 -15.74 -23.24
CA ARG A 220 13.51 -15.95 -24.28
C ARG A 220 14.87 -15.41 -23.83
N LEU A 221 14.89 -14.27 -23.17
CA LEU A 221 16.10 -13.70 -22.60
C LEU A 221 16.65 -14.64 -21.52
N ALA A 222 15.83 -15.08 -20.56
CA ALA A 222 16.27 -16.05 -19.55
C ALA A 222 16.85 -17.33 -20.18
N LYS A 223 16.21 -17.88 -21.23
CA LYS A 223 16.71 -19.03 -22.00
C LYS A 223 18.01 -18.71 -22.75
N LYS A 224 18.21 -17.47 -23.20
CA LYS A 224 19.48 -17.02 -23.82
C LYS A 224 20.60 -16.92 -22.79
N LEU A 225 20.32 -16.44 -21.58
CA LEU A 225 21.32 -16.37 -20.49
C LEU A 225 21.67 -17.76 -19.93
N ARG A 226 20.72 -18.70 -19.99
CA ARG A 226 20.92 -20.10 -19.64
C ARG A 226 20.25 -21.02 -20.68
N PRO A 227 20.99 -21.48 -21.71
CA PRO A 227 20.46 -22.35 -22.76
C PRO A 227 19.82 -23.64 -22.24
N GLU A 228 20.30 -24.17 -21.11
CA GLU A 228 19.78 -25.39 -20.49
C GLU A 228 18.55 -25.17 -19.58
N LEU A 229 18.08 -23.93 -19.42
CA LEU A 229 16.95 -23.62 -18.54
C LEU A 229 15.72 -24.49 -18.90
N ALA A 230 15.28 -25.30 -17.95
CA ALA A 230 14.21 -26.28 -18.12
C ALA A 230 13.01 -26.02 -17.20
N LYS A 231 13.17 -25.29 -16.08
CA LYS A 231 12.07 -25.02 -15.13
C LYS A 231 12.05 -23.57 -14.66
N VAL A 232 10.94 -22.88 -14.88
CA VAL A 232 10.74 -21.50 -14.37
C VAL A 232 9.58 -21.48 -13.39
N GLY A 233 9.80 -20.96 -12.20
CA GLY A 233 8.77 -20.76 -11.18
C GLY A 233 8.13 -19.38 -11.26
N VAL A 234 6.81 -19.31 -11.06
CA VAL A 234 6.06 -18.05 -11.02
C VAL A 234 5.08 -18.02 -9.85
N PRO A 235 5.34 -17.23 -8.80
CA PRO A 235 4.33 -16.89 -7.81
C PRO A 235 3.42 -15.79 -8.39
N TYR A 236 2.11 -16.00 -8.37
CA TYR A 236 1.14 -14.99 -8.84
C TYR A 236 -0.21 -15.12 -8.15
N ASN A 237 -0.98 -14.04 -8.17
CA ASN A 237 -2.35 -14.01 -7.70
C ASN A 237 -3.30 -14.42 -8.83
N THR A 238 -3.93 -15.57 -8.68
CA THR A 238 -4.89 -16.10 -9.68
C THR A 238 -6.16 -15.26 -9.82
N SER A 239 -6.43 -14.35 -8.87
CA SER A 239 -7.57 -13.43 -8.91
C SER A 239 -7.28 -12.14 -9.70
N GLU A 240 -6.01 -11.84 -10.03
CA GLU A 240 -5.62 -10.65 -10.80
C GLU A 240 -5.69 -10.92 -12.31
N ALA A 241 -6.61 -10.25 -13.03
CA ALA A 241 -6.82 -10.47 -14.47
C ALA A 241 -5.56 -10.18 -15.32
N ASN A 242 -4.78 -9.16 -14.95
CA ASN A 242 -3.47 -8.85 -15.56
C ASN A 242 -2.48 -10.01 -15.39
N ALA A 243 -2.39 -10.58 -14.19
CA ALA A 243 -1.52 -11.72 -13.94
C ALA A 243 -1.95 -12.93 -14.76
N VAL A 244 -3.25 -13.26 -14.78
CA VAL A 244 -3.80 -14.38 -15.57
C VAL A 244 -3.47 -14.24 -17.06
N ALA A 245 -3.59 -13.04 -17.64
CA ALA A 245 -3.24 -12.79 -19.03
C ALA A 245 -1.74 -13.00 -19.31
N GLN A 246 -0.87 -12.54 -18.42
CA GLN A 246 0.58 -12.75 -18.55
C GLN A 246 0.97 -14.22 -18.39
N ILE A 247 0.36 -14.95 -17.45
CA ILE A 247 0.63 -16.37 -17.26
C ILE A 247 0.17 -17.18 -18.48
N ALA A 248 -0.88 -16.77 -19.18
CA ALA A 248 -1.27 -17.40 -20.43
C ALA A 248 -0.17 -17.27 -21.51
N ILE A 249 0.46 -16.09 -21.63
CA ILE A 249 1.61 -15.87 -22.52
C ILE A 249 2.80 -16.72 -22.04
N ALA A 250 3.11 -16.70 -20.74
CA ALA A 250 4.20 -17.47 -20.16
C ALA A 250 4.06 -18.96 -20.45
N ARG A 251 2.86 -19.54 -20.30
CA ARG A 251 2.59 -20.95 -20.63
C ARG A 251 2.86 -21.26 -22.11
N ALA A 252 2.42 -20.39 -23.02
CA ALA A 252 2.63 -20.56 -24.45
C ALA A 252 4.13 -20.49 -24.80
N THR A 253 4.83 -19.44 -24.36
CA THR A 253 6.26 -19.27 -24.59
C THR A 253 7.08 -20.40 -23.95
N CYS A 254 6.79 -20.79 -22.70
CA CYS A 254 7.47 -21.91 -22.05
C CYS A 254 7.31 -23.21 -22.84
N LYS A 255 6.10 -23.48 -23.37
CA LYS A 255 5.86 -24.65 -24.22
C LYS A 255 6.71 -24.62 -25.49
N GLU A 256 6.84 -23.47 -26.14
CA GLU A 256 7.70 -23.30 -27.32
C GLU A 256 9.19 -23.47 -27.00
N LEU A 257 9.63 -22.98 -25.84
CA LEU A 257 11.03 -23.02 -25.40
C LEU A 257 11.44 -24.35 -24.74
N GLY A 258 10.51 -25.30 -24.59
CA GLY A 258 10.75 -26.55 -23.87
C GLY A 258 10.99 -26.35 -22.37
N ILE A 259 10.43 -25.29 -21.78
CA ILE A 259 10.51 -24.96 -20.35
C ILE A 259 9.23 -25.43 -19.67
N THR A 260 9.36 -26.09 -18.52
CA THR A 260 8.25 -26.38 -17.62
C THR A 260 7.96 -25.16 -16.76
N LEU A 261 6.76 -24.60 -16.88
CA LEU A 261 6.30 -23.50 -16.02
C LEU A 261 5.73 -24.07 -14.71
N LEU A 262 6.36 -23.76 -13.59
CA LEU A 262 5.89 -24.09 -12.25
C LEU A 262 5.12 -22.90 -11.69
N GLU A 263 3.84 -23.10 -11.43
CA GLU A 263 2.94 -22.05 -10.93
C GLU A 263 2.63 -22.25 -9.44
N ALA A 264 2.55 -21.14 -8.69
CA ALA A 264 2.10 -21.14 -7.29
C ALA A 264 1.21 -19.93 -7.03
N ASN A 265 0.02 -20.16 -6.48
CA ASN A 265 -0.94 -19.11 -6.14
C ASN A 265 -0.51 -18.36 -4.88
N ALA A 266 -0.57 -17.04 -4.90
CA ALA A 266 -0.42 -16.17 -3.74
C ALA A 266 -1.46 -15.05 -3.83
N GLU A 267 -2.53 -15.14 -3.04
CA GLU A 267 -3.62 -14.14 -3.05
C GLU A 267 -3.33 -12.90 -2.20
N ALA A 268 -2.27 -12.95 -1.38
CA ALA A 268 -1.81 -11.85 -0.54
C ALA A 268 -0.28 -11.85 -0.42
N PRO A 269 0.36 -10.70 -0.14
CA PRO A 269 1.82 -10.61 -0.03
C PRO A 269 2.42 -11.54 1.02
N THR A 270 1.68 -11.82 2.10
CA THR A 270 2.07 -12.75 3.16
C THR A 270 2.18 -14.21 2.69
N ALA A 271 1.43 -14.60 1.65
CA ALA A 271 1.46 -15.95 1.08
C ALA A 271 2.58 -16.14 0.03
N VAL A 272 3.24 -15.05 -0.41
CA VAL A 272 4.26 -15.11 -1.47
C VAL A 272 5.47 -15.93 -1.04
N GLN A 273 5.86 -15.86 0.24
CA GLN A 273 6.96 -16.65 0.76
C GLN A 273 6.74 -18.16 0.54
N ASP A 274 5.58 -18.66 0.98
CA ASP A 274 5.25 -20.08 0.87
C ASP A 274 5.14 -20.51 -0.60
N ALA A 275 4.59 -19.64 -1.46
CA ALA A 275 4.54 -19.87 -2.89
C ALA A 275 5.95 -20.03 -3.49
N VAL A 276 6.89 -19.14 -3.14
CA VAL A 276 8.28 -19.22 -3.61
C VAL A 276 8.97 -20.48 -3.09
N LEU A 277 8.84 -20.80 -1.80
CA LEU A 277 9.43 -22.02 -1.22
C LEU A 277 8.86 -23.29 -1.89
N SER A 278 7.55 -23.31 -2.19
CA SER A 278 6.93 -24.38 -2.97
C SER A 278 7.57 -24.52 -4.36
N LEU A 279 7.76 -23.41 -5.08
CA LEU A 279 8.40 -23.42 -6.41
C LEU A 279 9.85 -23.94 -6.35
N LEU A 280 10.62 -23.49 -5.37
CA LEU A 280 12.00 -23.90 -5.15
C LEU A 280 12.09 -25.40 -4.82
N SER A 281 11.22 -25.91 -3.92
CA SER A 281 11.16 -27.34 -3.60
C SER A 281 10.78 -28.23 -4.78
N ARG A 282 10.01 -27.69 -5.74
CA ARG A 282 9.66 -28.35 -7.01
C ARG A 282 10.76 -28.25 -8.07
N GLY A 283 11.89 -27.63 -7.73
CA GLY A 283 13.09 -27.52 -8.56
C GLY A 283 13.03 -26.40 -9.59
N ALA A 284 12.44 -25.25 -9.25
CA ALA A 284 12.55 -24.06 -10.11
C ALA A 284 14.02 -23.65 -10.27
N GLU A 285 14.44 -23.38 -11.52
CA GLU A 285 15.81 -23.00 -11.88
C GLU A 285 15.96 -21.48 -12.10
N ALA A 286 14.84 -20.79 -12.24
CA ALA A 286 14.71 -19.33 -12.17
C ALA A 286 13.31 -18.98 -11.66
N ILE A 287 13.17 -17.82 -11.01
CA ILE A 287 11.87 -17.28 -10.61
C ILE A 287 11.55 -16.04 -11.44
N LEU A 288 10.37 -16.04 -12.07
CA LEU A 288 9.83 -14.89 -12.78
C LEU A 288 8.85 -14.16 -11.85
N ILE A 289 9.10 -12.87 -11.61
CA ILE A 289 8.12 -11.96 -10.99
C ILE A 289 7.29 -11.33 -12.12
N PRO A 290 5.99 -11.68 -12.23
CA PRO A 290 5.12 -11.11 -13.25
C PRO A 290 4.72 -9.66 -12.87
N GLY A 291 3.99 -8.99 -13.76
CA GLY A 291 3.36 -7.70 -13.50
C GLY A 291 2.12 -7.77 -12.60
N ASP A 292 2.20 -8.61 -11.58
CA ASP A 292 1.21 -8.91 -10.55
C ASP A 292 1.52 -8.08 -9.29
N ILE A 293 0.53 -7.38 -8.76
CA ILE A 293 0.75 -6.46 -7.63
C ILE A 293 1.18 -7.23 -6.39
N THR A 294 0.55 -8.38 -6.14
CA THR A 294 0.82 -9.23 -4.99
C THR A 294 2.29 -9.70 -4.97
N ALA A 295 2.79 -10.22 -6.10
CA ALA A 295 4.17 -10.65 -6.25
C ALA A 295 5.17 -9.48 -6.19
N LEU A 296 4.86 -8.34 -6.85
CA LEU A 296 5.74 -7.17 -6.87
C LEU A 296 5.92 -6.52 -5.50
N SER A 297 4.83 -6.44 -4.73
CA SER A 297 4.87 -5.90 -3.37
C SER A 297 5.79 -6.71 -2.45
N ALA A 298 5.94 -8.01 -2.73
CA ALA A 298 6.79 -8.94 -2.00
C ALA A 298 8.11 -9.26 -2.72
N ALA A 299 8.57 -8.46 -3.70
CA ALA A 299 9.75 -8.83 -4.49
C ALA A 299 11.03 -8.99 -3.66
N ASP A 300 11.22 -8.24 -2.57
CA ASP A 300 12.37 -8.46 -1.66
C ASP A 300 12.35 -9.84 -1.02
N VAL A 301 11.15 -10.35 -0.69
CA VAL A 301 10.96 -11.70 -0.16
C VAL A 301 11.30 -12.72 -1.24
N ILE A 302 10.78 -12.54 -2.46
CA ILE A 302 11.06 -13.42 -3.60
C ILE A 302 12.56 -13.49 -3.89
N VAL A 303 13.22 -12.34 -3.99
CA VAL A 303 14.66 -12.24 -4.28
C VAL A 303 15.47 -12.90 -3.17
N ARG A 304 15.21 -12.57 -1.90
CA ARG A 304 15.96 -13.11 -0.77
C ARG A 304 15.92 -14.65 -0.72
N PHE A 305 14.73 -15.25 -0.80
CA PHE A 305 14.60 -16.71 -0.71
C PHE A 305 15.14 -17.43 -1.95
N SER A 306 14.99 -16.83 -3.13
CA SER A 306 15.57 -17.40 -4.35
C SER A 306 17.10 -17.34 -4.32
N GLN A 307 17.68 -16.22 -3.88
CA GLN A 307 19.14 -16.07 -3.69
C GLN A 307 19.70 -17.06 -2.67
N GLN A 308 19.02 -17.26 -1.53
CA GLN A 308 19.40 -18.30 -0.55
C GLN A 308 19.39 -19.71 -1.15
N ALA A 309 18.52 -19.96 -2.12
CA ALA A 309 18.47 -21.21 -2.85
C ALA A 309 19.42 -21.26 -4.07
N GLY A 310 20.19 -20.20 -4.33
CA GLY A 310 21.06 -20.06 -5.51
C GLY A 310 20.30 -20.05 -6.84
N VAL A 311 19.06 -19.55 -6.83
CA VAL A 311 18.16 -19.46 -7.99
C VAL A 311 17.97 -17.98 -8.35
N PRO A 312 18.23 -17.57 -9.61
CA PRO A 312 18.08 -16.17 -10.00
C PRO A 312 16.61 -15.79 -10.13
N VAL A 313 16.37 -14.49 -9.94
CA VAL A 313 15.06 -13.86 -10.15
C VAL A 313 15.15 -12.91 -11.34
N PHE A 314 14.15 -12.91 -12.21
CA PHE A 314 13.97 -11.84 -13.19
C PHE A 314 12.55 -11.30 -13.15
N THR A 315 12.36 -10.06 -13.53
CA THR A 315 11.04 -9.39 -13.49
C THR A 315 10.72 -8.73 -14.82
N LEU A 316 9.42 -8.54 -15.05
CA LEU A 316 8.90 -7.81 -16.20
C LEU A 316 8.49 -6.37 -15.86
N ILE A 317 8.80 -5.93 -14.64
CA ILE A 317 8.50 -4.59 -14.12
C ILE A 317 9.76 -4.05 -13.46
N PRO A 318 10.56 -3.22 -14.15
CA PRO A 318 11.69 -2.51 -13.55
C PRO A 318 11.24 -1.48 -12.50
N PRO A 319 12.13 -1.01 -11.59
CA PRO A 319 13.51 -1.43 -11.37
C PRO A 319 13.67 -2.37 -10.14
N ASN A 320 13.71 -3.68 -10.32
CA ASN A 320 14.00 -4.65 -9.26
C ASN A 320 15.44 -5.21 -9.29
N VAL A 321 16.27 -4.88 -10.29
CA VAL A 321 17.71 -5.21 -10.25
C VAL A 321 18.41 -4.66 -9.01
N LYS A 322 17.99 -3.47 -8.55
CA LYS A 322 18.48 -2.84 -7.31
C LYS A 322 18.10 -3.62 -6.06
N ARG A 323 17.05 -4.43 -6.13
CA ARG A 323 16.56 -5.32 -5.06
C ARG A 323 17.21 -6.71 -5.13
N GLY A 324 18.04 -6.97 -6.14
CA GLY A 324 18.79 -8.21 -6.30
C GLY A 324 18.27 -9.16 -7.38
N ALA A 325 17.28 -8.75 -8.19
CA ALA A 325 16.94 -9.47 -9.41
C ALA A 325 18.15 -9.48 -10.37
N LEU A 326 18.30 -10.54 -11.17
CA LEU A 326 19.33 -10.71 -12.18
C LEU A 326 19.14 -9.75 -13.35
N PHE A 327 17.92 -9.62 -13.84
CA PHE A 327 17.56 -8.62 -14.85
C PHE A 327 16.10 -8.18 -14.71
N ASP A 328 15.84 -6.98 -15.20
CA ASP A 328 14.48 -6.47 -15.43
C ASP A 328 14.30 -6.25 -16.93
N LEU A 329 13.22 -6.77 -17.51
CA LEU A 329 12.83 -6.47 -18.90
C LEU A 329 11.37 -6.03 -18.93
N GLY A 330 11.13 -4.72 -18.95
CA GLY A 330 9.77 -4.18 -18.91
C GLY A 330 9.69 -2.74 -19.36
N ALA A 331 8.67 -2.02 -18.92
CA ALA A 331 8.40 -0.69 -19.46
C ALA A 331 9.29 0.33 -18.79
N ASP A 332 9.70 1.31 -19.59
CA ASP A 332 9.93 2.65 -19.09
C ASP A 332 8.58 3.27 -18.70
N TYR A 333 8.19 3.08 -17.43
CA TYR A 333 6.89 3.52 -16.94
C TYR A 333 6.75 5.05 -16.86
N PHE A 334 7.86 5.77 -16.70
CA PHE A 334 7.88 7.21 -16.88
C PHE A 334 7.52 7.59 -18.32
N ARG A 335 8.09 6.90 -19.32
CA ARG A 335 7.74 7.11 -20.73
C ARG A 335 6.31 6.70 -21.04
N VAL A 336 5.79 5.63 -20.44
CA VAL A 336 4.37 5.24 -20.53
C VAL A 336 3.47 6.39 -20.04
N GLY A 337 3.84 7.03 -18.93
CA GLY A 337 3.17 8.23 -18.44
C GLY A 337 3.16 9.39 -19.43
N GLN A 338 4.32 9.69 -20.01
CA GLN A 338 4.43 10.73 -21.04
C GLN A 338 3.57 10.43 -22.27
N LEU A 339 3.59 9.19 -22.77
CA LEU A 339 2.79 8.80 -23.93
C LEU A 339 1.29 8.93 -23.64
N GLY A 340 0.83 8.51 -22.46
CA GLY A 340 -0.56 8.68 -22.05
C GLY A 340 -0.99 10.15 -21.94
N ALA A 341 -0.17 10.99 -21.31
CA ALA A 341 -0.44 12.43 -21.25
C ALA A 341 -0.30 13.13 -22.62
N GLY A 342 0.53 12.61 -23.53
CA GLY A 342 0.65 13.10 -24.89
C GLY A 342 -0.66 12.96 -25.66
N LEU A 343 -1.37 11.84 -25.49
CA LEU A 343 -2.73 11.68 -26.04
C LEU A 343 -3.70 12.71 -25.45
N ALA A 344 -3.62 12.97 -24.15
CA ALA A 344 -4.42 14.04 -23.53
C ALA A 344 -4.06 15.42 -24.09
N VAL A 345 -2.78 15.72 -24.33
CA VAL A 345 -2.32 16.98 -24.95
C VAL A 345 -2.89 17.14 -26.37
N GLU A 346 -2.87 16.09 -27.18
CA GLU A 346 -3.47 16.12 -28.52
C GLU A 346 -4.97 16.41 -28.47
N ILE A 347 -5.69 15.76 -27.55
CA ILE A 347 -7.14 15.98 -27.34
C ILE A 347 -7.40 17.42 -26.89
N MET A 348 -6.60 17.91 -25.94
CA MET A 348 -6.72 19.28 -25.44
C MET A 348 -6.42 20.33 -26.52
N ASN A 349 -5.61 19.98 -27.52
CA ASN A 349 -5.35 20.78 -28.72
C ASN A 349 -6.35 20.52 -29.86
N GLY A 350 -7.41 19.72 -29.64
CA GLY A 350 -8.54 19.59 -30.56
C GLY A 350 -8.63 18.27 -31.33
N ARG A 351 -7.77 17.27 -31.06
CA ARG A 351 -7.92 15.93 -31.65
C ARG A 351 -9.15 15.25 -31.06
N ASP A 352 -10.01 14.71 -31.92
CA ASP A 352 -11.18 13.93 -31.48
C ASP A 352 -10.71 12.61 -30.83
N PRO A 353 -11.05 12.32 -29.56
CA PRO A 353 -10.67 11.07 -28.91
C PRO A 353 -11.16 9.83 -29.67
N ALA A 354 -12.31 9.90 -30.34
CA ALA A 354 -12.85 8.79 -31.14
C ALA A 354 -12.00 8.44 -32.37
N ALA A 355 -11.09 9.33 -32.78
CA ALA A 355 -10.17 9.14 -33.90
C ALA A 355 -8.76 8.66 -33.46
N ILE A 356 -8.60 8.27 -32.19
CA ILE A 356 -7.32 7.83 -31.63
C ILE A 356 -7.35 6.32 -31.43
N PRO A 357 -6.52 5.53 -32.14
CA PRO A 357 -6.49 4.09 -31.95
C PRO A 357 -5.96 3.71 -30.57
N ILE A 358 -6.62 2.73 -29.92
CA ILE A 358 -6.09 2.07 -28.71
C ILE A 358 -5.10 1.00 -29.12
N GLU A 359 -3.84 1.20 -28.75
CA GLU A 359 -2.72 0.32 -29.09
C GLU A 359 -1.93 -0.11 -27.86
N ASN A 360 -1.20 -1.22 -27.98
CA ASN A 360 -0.24 -1.62 -26.96
C ASN A 360 1.12 -0.95 -27.26
N VAL A 361 1.51 0.01 -26.43
CA VAL A 361 2.77 0.72 -26.55
C VAL A 361 3.65 0.39 -25.35
N MET A 362 4.74 -0.31 -25.63
CA MET A 362 5.62 -0.87 -24.62
C MET A 362 7.04 -0.35 -24.84
N PRO A 363 7.40 0.84 -24.31
CA PRO A 363 8.76 1.36 -24.40
C PRO A 363 9.67 0.47 -23.55
N GLU A 364 10.21 -0.57 -24.17
CA GLU A 364 10.97 -1.61 -23.50
C GLU A 364 12.28 -1.07 -22.94
N GLN A 365 12.62 -1.53 -21.75
CA GLN A 365 13.84 -1.20 -21.06
C GLN A 365 14.40 -2.44 -20.36
N LEU A 366 15.69 -2.67 -20.60
CA LEU A 366 16.47 -3.73 -19.96
C LEU A 366 17.36 -3.14 -18.86
N MET A 367 17.38 -3.79 -17.71
CA MET A 367 18.35 -3.53 -16.65
C MET A 367 19.03 -4.83 -16.25
N ILE A 368 20.33 -4.78 -15.92
CA ILE A 368 21.15 -5.94 -15.62
C ILE A 368 21.85 -5.79 -14.27
N ASN A 369 21.88 -6.88 -13.50
CA ASN A 369 22.62 -6.98 -12.25
C ASN A 369 23.64 -8.12 -12.29
N LYS A 370 24.91 -7.79 -12.52
CA LYS A 370 25.97 -8.81 -12.56
C LYS A 370 26.26 -9.42 -11.19
N LYS A 371 26.06 -8.68 -10.09
CA LYS A 371 26.21 -9.20 -8.73
C LYS A 371 25.31 -10.41 -8.45
N ALA A 372 24.13 -10.46 -9.06
CA ALA A 372 23.19 -11.57 -8.89
C ALA A 372 23.72 -12.92 -9.42
N LEU A 373 24.82 -12.93 -10.18
CA LEU A 373 25.45 -14.14 -10.70
C LEU A 373 26.32 -14.88 -9.67
N ALA A 374 26.82 -14.19 -8.63
CA ALA A 374 27.90 -14.69 -7.79
C ALA A 374 27.55 -15.98 -6.99
N ASP A 375 26.29 -16.10 -6.56
CA ASP A 375 25.84 -17.15 -5.65
C ASP A 375 24.85 -18.14 -6.30
N LEU A 376 24.81 -18.19 -7.64
CA LEU A 376 23.91 -19.08 -8.36
C LEU A 376 24.45 -20.52 -8.36
N LYS A 377 23.57 -21.50 -8.16
CA LYS A 377 23.93 -22.93 -8.17
C LYS A 377 24.48 -23.40 -9.51
N GLU A 378 23.99 -22.79 -10.58
CA GLU A 378 24.22 -23.20 -11.96
C GLU A 378 24.74 -21.98 -12.75
N PRO A 379 25.58 -22.17 -13.77
CA PRO A 379 26.17 -21.06 -14.50
C PRO A 379 25.12 -20.33 -15.35
N TRP A 380 25.06 -19.01 -15.18
CA TRP A 380 24.34 -18.08 -16.04
C TRP A 380 25.36 -17.15 -16.70
N THR A 381 25.18 -16.84 -17.99
CA THR A 381 26.07 -15.95 -18.71
C THR A 381 25.27 -14.80 -19.31
N ILE A 382 25.79 -13.58 -19.18
CA ILE A 382 25.17 -12.39 -19.80
C ILE A 382 25.99 -12.05 -21.04
N PRO A 383 25.49 -12.29 -22.26
CA PRO A 383 26.19 -11.95 -23.49
C PRO A 383 26.43 -10.44 -23.63
N ASP A 384 27.49 -10.05 -24.32
CA ASP A 384 27.84 -8.63 -24.52
C ASP A 384 26.72 -7.86 -25.24
N ASP A 385 26.05 -8.49 -26.22
CA ASP A 385 24.93 -7.86 -26.94
C ASP A 385 23.72 -7.54 -26.04
N ILE A 386 23.60 -8.23 -24.90
CA ILE A 386 22.58 -7.95 -23.87
C ILE A 386 23.06 -6.81 -22.97
N LEU A 387 24.35 -6.78 -22.60
CA LEU A 387 24.94 -5.69 -21.81
C LEU A 387 24.92 -4.35 -22.56
N GLU A 388 25.09 -4.36 -23.88
CA GLU A 388 25.02 -3.16 -24.72
C GLU A 388 23.61 -2.56 -24.76
N LYS A 389 22.57 -3.41 -24.75
CA LYS A 389 21.16 -2.99 -24.75
C LYS A 389 20.66 -2.53 -23.38
N ALA A 390 21.35 -2.89 -22.30
CA ALA A 390 20.93 -2.55 -20.95
C ALA A 390 21.05 -1.05 -20.67
N ALA A 391 19.92 -0.43 -20.31
CA ALA A 391 19.85 0.97 -19.92
C ALA A 391 20.48 1.24 -18.54
N LEU A 392 20.49 0.22 -17.67
CA LEU A 392 21.17 0.24 -16.38
C LEU A 392 21.97 -1.05 -16.19
N VAL A 393 23.22 -0.93 -15.75
CA VAL A 393 24.09 -2.07 -15.44
C VAL A 393 24.69 -1.90 -14.05
N MET A 394 24.47 -2.89 -13.20
CA MET A 394 25.21 -3.07 -11.95
C MET A 394 26.35 -4.07 -12.17
N ASP A 395 27.54 -3.73 -11.68
CA ASP A 395 28.72 -4.59 -11.71
C ASP A 395 28.64 -5.71 -10.66
N GLU A 396 29.68 -6.53 -10.61
CA GLU A 396 29.83 -7.70 -9.73
C GLU A 396 29.85 -7.31 -8.24
N THR A 397 30.21 -6.05 -7.92
CA THR A 397 30.19 -5.51 -6.55
C THR A 397 28.80 -5.00 -6.15
N GLY A 398 27.89 -4.85 -7.11
CA GLY A 398 26.58 -4.26 -6.95
C GLY A 398 26.57 -2.74 -7.11
N LYS A 399 27.66 -2.14 -7.61
CA LYS A 399 27.71 -0.73 -7.93
C LYS A 399 27.10 -0.49 -9.31
N ILE A 400 26.31 0.57 -9.43
CA ILE A 400 25.79 1.00 -10.73
C ILE A 400 26.93 1.62 -11.54
N VAL A 401 27.32 0.97 -12.64
CA VAL A 401 28.40 1.42 -13.55
C VAL A 401 27.88 2.06 -14.82
N ARG A 402 26.60 1.84 -15.14
CA ARG A 402 25.88 2.54 -16.20
C ARG A 402 24.46 2.82 -15.73
N ASP A 403 24.03 4.06 -15.86
CA ASP A 403 22.66 4.48 -15.58
C ASP A 403 22.25 5.56 -16.59
N ASN A 404 21.69 5.11 -17.71
CA ASN A 404 21.17 6.03 -18.75
C ASN A 404 19.86 6.72 -18.30
N LEU A 405 19.43 6.50 -17.05
CA LEU A 405 18.19 7.01 -16.47
C LEU A 405 18.46 8.05 -15.37
N ALA A 406 19.71 8.23 -14.94
CA ALA A 406 20.08 9.04 -13.78
C ALA A 406 19.66 10.52 -13.88
N ASN A 407 19.47 11.04 -15.09
CA ASN A 407 19.05 12.42 -15.35
C ASN A 407 17.53 12.62 -15.28
N ARG A 408 16.77 11.58 -14.90
CA ARG A 408 15.31 11.67 -14.77
C ARG A 408 14.89 12.28 -13.43
N PRO A 409 13.75 12.97 -13.37
CA PRO A 409 13.14 13.41 -12.13
C PRO A 409 12.89 12.19 -11.22
N LYS A 410 13.33 12.23 -9.96
CA LYS A 410 13.07 11.14 -9.00
C LYS A 410 11.57 10.97 -8.80
N ALA A 411 11.11 9.72 -8.69
CA ALA A 411 9.71 9.43 -8.46
C ALA A 411 9.24 10.01 -7.12
N VAL A 412 8.24 10.91 -7.14
CA VAL A 412 7.62 11.47 -5.94
C VAL A 412 6.31 10.74 -5.66
N SER A 413 6.27 10.02 -4.53
CA SER A 413 5.06 9.39 -4.00
C SER A 413 4.13 10.47 -3.43
N LEU A 414 2.85 10.38 -3.75
CA LEU A 414 1.86 11.26 -3.15
C LEU A 414 1.40 10.77 -1.77
N PRO A 415 1.20 11.69 -0.81
CA PRO A 415 0.43 11.39 0.39
C PRO A 415 -1.06 11.15 0.04
N ALA A 416 -1.78 10.56 1.00
CA ALA A 416 -3.20 10.24 0.90
C ALA A 416 -4.09 11.47 0.57
N LYS A 417 -4.78 11.43 -0.58
CA LYS A 417 -5.81 12.39 -1.09
C LYS A 417 -5.29 13.82 -1.39
N PRO A 418 -5.57 14.40 -2.57
CA PRO A 418 -5.26 15.80 -2.86
C PRO A 418 -6.11 16.69 -1.97
N ALA A 419 -5.43 17.46 -1.11
CA ALA A 419 -6.03 18.56 -0.38
C ALA A 419 -6.75 19.50 -1.34
N ALA A 420 -7.84 20.12 -0.88
CA ALA A 420 -8.35 21.35 -1.47
C ALA A 420 -7.18 22.35 -1.65
N PRO A 421 -7.26 23.32 -2.60
CA PRO A 421 -6.20 24.32 -2.78
C PRO A 421 -5.72 24.83 -1.43
N ALA A 422 -4.41 24.80 -1.20
CA ALA A 422 -3.79 25.09 0.10
C ALA A 422 -4.21 26.49 0.57
N ARG A 423 -5.30 26.55 1.33
CA ARG A 423 -5.73 27.75 2.03
C ARG A 423 -4.64 28.05 3.05
N LYS A 424 -4.19 29.30 3.10
CA LYS A 424 -3.29 29.74 4.18
C LYS A 424 -4.14 30.25 5.34
N PRO A 425 -3.61 30.24 6.57
CA PRO A 425 -4.29 30.86 7.70
C PRO A 425 -4.66 32.30 7.38
N GLU A 426 -5.93 32.65 7.58
CA GLU A 426 -6.46 34.01 7.40
C GLU A 426 -5.68 35.02 8.27
N PRO A 427 -5.19 36.14 7.70
CA PRO A 427 -4.51 37.19 8.46
C PRO A 427 -5.39 37.73 9.59
N GLY A 428 -4.84 37.83 10.81
CA GLY A 428 -5.53 38.38 11.97
C GLY A 428 -6.49 37.43 12.69
N ARG A 429 -6.67 36.19 12.21
CA ARG A 429 -7.45 35.15 12.91
C ARG A 429 -6.56 34.32 13.83
N THR A 430 -7.01 34.10 15.06
CA THR A 430 -6.41 33.13 15.99
C THR A 430 -7.23 31.85 15.99
N TYR A 431 -6.60 30.73 15.64
CA TYR A 431 -7.20 29.39 15.63
C TYR A 431 -7.00 28.75 17.01
N LYS A 432 -8.04 28.17 17.59
CA LYS A 432 -8.03 27.59 18.94
C LYS A 432 -8.22 26.08 18.90
N VAL A 433 -7.26 25.32 19.41
CA VAL A 433 -7.32 23.85 19.41
C VAL A 433 -7.34 23.34 20.84
N GLY A 434 -8.33 22.53 21.18
CA GLY A 434 -8.40 21.80 22.44
C GLY A 434 -7.74 20.44 22.32
N LEU A 435 -6.52 20.28 22.82
CA LEU A 435 -5.77 19.02 22.76
C LEU A 435 -5.95 18.27 24.09
N LEU A 436 -6.48 17.05 24.02
CA LEU A 436 -6.61 16.15 25.17
C LEU A 436 -5.78 14.89 24.95
N TYR A 437 -4.99 14.51 25.94
CA TYR A 437 -4.20 13.28 25.92
C TYR A 437 -4.29 12.51 27.24
N PHE A 438 -3.85 11.25 27.25
CA PHE A 438 -4.01 10.38 28.41
C PHE A 438 -3.16 10.84 29.62
N GLY A 439 -1.87 11.04 29.39
CA GLY A 439 -0.91 11.53 30.38
C GLY A 439 0.44 11.77 29.72
N PRO A 440 1.37 12.48 30.38
CA PRO A 440 2.70 12.74 29.82
C PRO A 440 3.51 11.45 29.73
N GLU A 441 4.03 11.15 28.55
CA GLU A 441 4.98 10.05 28.29
C GLU A 441 5.71 10.29 26.94
N PRO A 442 6.86 9.63 26.69
CA PRO A 442 7.73 9.92 25.56
C PRO A 442 7.07 9.86 24.18
N GLY A 443 6.17 8.91 23.94
CA GLY A 443 5.46 8.72 22.68
C GLY A 443 4.53 9.88 22.34
N VAL A 444 3.66 10.29 23.27
CA VAL A 444 2.74 11.41 23.06
C VAL A 444 3.50 12.74 22.98
N GLU A 445 4.60 12.91 23.72
CA GLU A 445 5.48 14.07 23.58
C GLU A 445 6.11 14.14 22.19
N ASN A 446 6.58 13.01 21.66
CA ASN A 446 7.10 12.92 20.31
C ASN A 446 6.03 13.20 19.24
N CYS A 447 4.80 12.71 19.46
CA CYS A 447 3.64 13.04 18.64
C CYS A 447 3.32 14.54 18.64
N MET A 448 3.29 15.17 19.83
CA MET A 448 3.06 16.61 19.96
C MET A 448 4.17 17.41 19.28
N ARG A 449 5.43 16.96 19.33
CA ARG A 449 6.54 17.60 18.61
C ARG A 449 6.31 17.58 17.10
N GLY A 450 6.01 16.41 16.53
CA GLY A 450 5.74 16.28 15.09
C GLY A 450 4.50 17.06 14.64
N LEU A 451 3.50 17.16 15.51
CA LEU A 451 2.30 17.99 15.30
C LEU A 451 2.65 19.47 15.22
N MET A 452 3.39 20.00 16.20
CA MET A 452 3.73 21.42 16.26
C MET A 452 4.68 21.85 15.14
N ASP A 453 5.67 21.01 14.80
CA ASP A 453 6.60 21.27 13.70
C ASP A 453 5.86 21.42 12.36
N GLU A 454 4.90 20.53 12.10
CA GLU A 454 4.14 20.53 10.86
C GLU A 454 3.10 21.66 10.82
N LEU A 455 2.40 21.93 11.92
CA LEU A 455 1.52 23.11 12.01
C LEU A 455 2.28 24.41 11.70
N LYS A 456 3.51 24.54 12.22
CA LYS A 456 4.41 25.66 11.91
C LYS A 456 4.76 25.72 10.43
N ARG A 457 5.09 24.58 9.79
CA ARG A 457 5.32 24.50 8.34
C ARG A 457 4.10 24.93 7.52
N GLN A 458 2.89 24.71 8.03
CA GLN A 458 1.64 25.12 7.40
C GLN A 458 1.20 26.56 7.75
N GLY A 459 2.02 27.30 8.49
CA GLY A 459 1.80 28.71 8.82
C GLY A 459 1.01 28.93 10.10
N PHE A 460 0.73 27.88 10.89
CA PHE A 460 0.15 28.01 12.22
C PHE A 460 1.27 28.07 13.27
N THR A 461 1.43 29.22 13.91
CA THR A 461 2.44 29.45 14.94
C THR A 461 1.75 29.77 16.26
N GLU A 462 2.04 28.98 17.29
CA GLU A 462 1.51 29.18 18.63
C GLU A 462 1.90 30.56 19.19
N GLY A 463 0.95 31.26 19.80
CA GLY A 463 1.13 32.62 20.31
C GLY A 463 1.09 33.72 19.24
N VAL A 464 1.01 33.37 17.95
CA VAL A 464 0.85 34.32 16.85
C VAL A 464 -0.55 34.22 16.25
N ASN A 465 -0.90 33.05 15.71
CA ASN A 465 -2.21 32.78 15.11
C ASN A 465 -2.78 31.43 15.54
N LEU A 466 -2.15 30.73 16.47
CA LEU A 466 -2.62 29.46 17.04
C LEU A 466 -2.61 29.55 18.58
N GLU A 467 -3.67 29.07 19.21
CA GLU A 467 -3.79 28.86 20.65
C GLU A 467 -4.05 27.37 20.93
N MET A 468 -3.15 26.71 21.66
CA MET A 468 -3.26 25.30 22.01
C MET A 468 -3.65 25.17 23.48
N ARG A 469 -4.86 24.67 23.75
CA ARG A 469 -5.32 24.33 25.10
C ARG A 469 -5.07 22.87 25.37
N ARG A 470 -3.99 22.59 26.10
CA ARG A 470 -3.55 21.23 26.41
C ARG A 470 -4.11 20.79 27.75
N LEU A 471 -4.83 19.68 27.77
CA LEU A 471 -5.34 19.01 28.95
C LEU A 471 -4.86 17.55 28.93
N HIS A 472 -4.65 16.95 30.11
CA HIS A 472 -4.41 15.52 30.20
C HIS A 472 -5.27 14.87 31.27
N ALA A 473 -5.57 13.59 31.05
CA ALA A 473 -6.35 12.75 31.94
C ALA A 473 -5.54 12.21 33.14
N ALA A 474 -4.27 12.62 33.27
CA ALA A 474 -3.36 12.24 34.35
C ALA A 474 -3.21 10.71 34.49
N GLY A 475 -3.29 9.99 33.37
CA GLY A 475 -3.20 8.54 33.32
C GLY A 475 -4.49 7.80 33.73
N GLU A 476 -5.61 8.50 33.89
CA GLU A 476 -6.84 7.93 34.41
C GLU A 476 -8.01 8.04 33.43
N ILE A 477 -8.46 6.90 32.89
CA ILE A 477 -9.57 6.81 31.91
C ILE A 477 -10.84 7.50 32.44
N SER A 478 -11.11 7.36 33.74
CA SER A 478 -12.30 7.90 34.39
C SER A 478 -12.42 9.43 34.34
N THR A 479 -11.30 10.14 34.12
CA THR A 479 -11.28 11.62 34.06
C THR A 479 -11.57 12.16 32.65
N ILE A 480 -11.35 11.36 31.61
CA ILE A 480 -11.47 11.75 30.20
C ILE A 480 -12.85 12.33 29.86
N PRO A 481 -13.99 11.72 30.28
CA PRO A 481 -15.32 12.24 29.92
C PRO A 481 -15.58 13.69 30.35
N ALA A 482 -15.10 14.07 31.54
CA ALA A 482 -15.26 15.43 32.05
C ALA A 482 -14.44 16.43 31.24
N LEU A 483 -13.20 16.08 30.88
CA LEU A 483 -12.30 16.92 30.09
C LEU A 483 -12.80 17.09 28.64
N ILE A 484 -13.31 16.02 28.02
CA ILE A 484 -13.96 16.12 26.69
C ILE A 484 -15.17 17.05 26.74
N SER A 485 -16.01 16.90 27.76
CA SER A 485 -17.19 17.76 27.93
C SER A 485 -16.79 19.23 28.15
N GLN A 486 -15.71 19.49 28.89
CA GLN A 486 -15.16 20.83 29.06
C GLN A 486 -14.69 21.42 27.73
N LEU A 487 -13.99 20.64 26.89
CA LEU A 487 -13.51 21.11 25.59
C LEU A 487 -14.66 21.37 24.59
N ASP A 488 -15.67 20.49 24.52
CA ASP A 488 -16.81 20.65 23.61
C ASP A 488 -17.67 21.88 23.93
N ASN A 489 -17.72 22.27 25.21
CA ASN A 489 -18.43 23.47 25.68
C ASN A 489 -17.55 24.74 25.71
N SER A 490 -16.29 24.66 25.27
CA SER A 490 -15.38 25.81 25.24
C SER A 490 -15.38 26.53 23.88
N ASP A 491 -14.66 27.65 23.79
CA ASP A 491 -14.46 28.44 22.57
C ASP A 491 -13.35 27.90 21.64
N VAL A 492 -12.92 26.65 21.79
CA VAL A 492 -12.03 26.01 20.81
C VAL A 492 -12.74 25.78 19.47
N ASP A 493 -11.99 25.86 18.38
CA ASP A 493 -12.48 25.60 17.02
C ASP A 493 -12.54 24.09 16.72
N VAL A 494 -11.56 23.33 17.20
CA VAL A 494 -11.40 21.89 16.96
C VAL A 494 -10.91 21.19 18.24
N ILE A 495 -11.41 19.98 18.49
CA ILE A 495 -10.91 19.10 19.55
C ILE A 495 -9.94 18.09 18.93
N MET A 496 -8.73 18.00 19.47
CA MET A 496 -7.70 17.06 19.06
C MET A 496 -7.39 16.05 20.17
N PRO A 497 -8.12 14.93 20.24
CA PRO A 497 -7.75 13.84 21.14
C PRO A 497 -6.52 13.10 20.61
N LEU A 498 -5.53 12.91 21.47
CA LEU A 498 -4.42 11.99 21.29
C LEU A 498 -4.63 10.80 22.24
N SER A 499 -4.30 9.59 21.81
CA SER A 499 -4.59 8.30 22.47
C SER A 499 -6.00 7.77 22.22
N THR A 500 -6.09 6.46 22.01
CA THR A 500 -7.33 5.71 21.81
C THR A 500 -8.41 5.94 22.88
N PRO A 501 -8.13 5.98 24.20
CA PRO A 501 -9.17 6.26 25.18
C PRO A 501 -9.73 7.68 25.06
N CYS A 502 -8.90 8.68 24.75
CA CYS A 502 -9.36 10.05 24.48
C CYS A 502 -10.20 10.12 23.19
N VAL A 503 -9.80 9.39 22.14
CA VAL A 503 -10.57 9.28 20.89
C VAL A 503 -11.93 8.61 21.14
N SER A 504 -11.95 7.54 21.94
CA SER A 504 -13.18 6.81 22.26
C SER A 504 -14.20 7.68 23.00
N ALA A 505 -13.72 8.44 23.98
CA ALA A 505 -14.55 9.42 24.68
C ALA A 505 -15.01 10.55 23.76
N ALA A 506 -14.13 11.07 22.88
CA ALA A 506 -14.49 12.11 21.93
C ALA A 506 -15.60 11.65 20.96
N CYS A 507 -15.46 10.46 20.37
CA CYS A 507 -16.47 9.86 19.49
C CYS A 507 -17.82 9.69 20.21
N SER A 508 -17.77 9.34 21.50
CA SER A 508 -18.97 9.08 22.29
C SER A 508 -19.65 10.34 22.80
N LEU A 509 -18.92 11.41 23.12
CA LEU A 509 -19.43 12.54 23.92
C LEU A 509 -19.46 13.89 23.18
N VAL A 510 -18.58 14.11 22.21
CA VAL A 510 -18.55 15.40 21.47
C VAL A 510 -19.81 15.52 20.61
N ARG A 511 -20.44 16.69 20.65
CA ARG A 511 -21.64 16.99 19.85
C ARG A 511 -21.49 18.25 19.01
N ASN A 512 -20.70 19.21 19.47
CA ASN A 512 -20.68 20.56 18.87
C ASN A 512 -19.46 20.77 17.97
N LYS A 513 -18.27 20.34 18.41
CA LYS A 513 -17.01 20.64 17.72
C LYS A 513 -16.58 19.55 16.72
N PRO A 514 -15.83 19.90 15.66
CA PRO A 514 -15.09 18.93 14.87
C PRO A 514 -14.03 18.21 15.72
N VAL A 515 -13.78 16.93 15.41
CA VAL A 515 -12.77 16.10 16.08
C VAL A 515 -11.72 15.65 15.07
N VAL A 516 -10.46 15.96 15.35
CA VAL A 516 -9.30 15.49 14.57
C VAL A 516 -8.37 14.70 15.47
N PHE A 517 -8.26 13.39 15.29
CA PHE A 517 -7.41 12.56 16.15
C PHE A 517 -6.06 12.20 15.54
N SER A 518 -5.11 11.86 16.41
CA SER A 518 -3.87 11.16 16.08
C SER A 518 -3.47 10.27 17.27
N TYR A 519 -2.32 9.60 17.21
CA TYR A 519 -1.81 8.76 18.29
C TYR A 519 -2.83 7.69 18.70
N CYS A 520 -3.47 7.05 17.73
CA CYS A 520 -4.56 6.10 17.96
C CYS A 520 -4.29 4.82 17.16
N TYR A 521 -4.16 3.68 17.83
CA TYR A 521 -3.84 2.43 17.13
C TYR A 521 -4.97 2.00 16.20
N ASP A 522 -6.20 1.91 16.71
CA ASP A 522 -7.36 1.48 15.93
C ASP A 522 -8.53 2.46 16.17
N PRO A 523 -8.74 3.42 15.26
CA PRO A 523 -9.82 4.38 15.40
C PRO A 523 -11.21 3.75 15.22
N ILE A 524 -11.32 2.60 14.55
CA ILE A 524 -12.60 1.90 14.38
C ILE A 524 -12.98 1.21 15.68
N ALA A 525 -12.03 0.54 16.32
CA ALA A 525 -12.22 0.01 17.68
C ALA A 525 -12.53 1.11 18.70
N ALA A 526 -12.01 2.32 18.48
CA ALA A 526 -12.33 3.51 19.28
C ALA A 526 -13.73 4.10 19.00
N GLY A 527 -14.48 3.58 18.02
CA GLY A 527 -15.82 4.07 17.68
C GLY A 527 -15.85 5.27 16.74
N ALA A 528 -14.77 5.58 16.03
CA ALA A 528 -14.75 6.67 15.04
C ALA A 528 -15.60 6.36 13.79
N GLY A 529 -16.04 5.12 13.60
CA GLY A 529 -16.78 4.68 12.43
C GLY A 529 -16.98 3.18 12.37
N LYS A 530 -17.58 2.71 11.27
CA LYS A 530 -17.59 1.30 10.87
C LYS A 530 -16.39 0.94 9.99
N SER A 531 -15.85 1.92 9.28
CA SER A 531 -14.63 1.81 8.49
C SER A 531 -13.93 3.16 8.36
N PHE A 532 -12.82 3.21 7.64
CA PHE A 532 -12.01 4.43 7.48
C PHE A 532 -12.72 5.51 6.65
N THR A 533 -13.75 5.12 5.89
CA THR A 533 -14.58 6.00 5.04
C THR A 533 -16.02 6.09 5.53
N ASP A 534 -16.60 5.02 6.07
CA ASP A 534 -17.89 5.02 6.79
C ASP A 534 -17.65 5.37 8.27
N LYS A 535 -17.52 6.66 8.53
CA LYS A 535 -17.12 7.23 9.81
C LYS A 535 -18.14 8.24 10.35
N LEU A 536 -18.02 8.57 11.64
CA LEU A 536 -18.80 9.64 12.24
C LEU A 536 -18.53 10.96 11.50
N GLU A 537 -19.60 11.69 11.17
CA GLU A 537 -19.52 12.89 10.32
C GLU A 537 -18.52 13.93 10.86
N ARG A 538 -18.47 14.09 12.20
CA ARG A 538 -17.63 15.09 12.87
C ARG A 538 -16.21 14.61 13.15
N VAL A 539 -15.89 13.35 12.91
CA VAL A 539 -14.63 12.71 13.30
C VAL A 539 -13.79 12.40 12.07
N THR A 540 -12.50 12.71 12.14
CA THR A 540 -11.47 12.29 11.18
C THR A 540 -10.12 12.24 11.88
N GLY A 541 -9.08 11.73 11.23
CA GLY A 541 -7.75 11.66 11.85
C GLY A 541 -6.86 10.57 11.30
N ILE A 542 -5.78 10.35 12.03
CA ILE A 542 -4.71 9.41 11.70
C ILE A 542 -4.68 8.27 12.72
N GLY A 543 -4.84 7.05 12.22
CA GLY A 543 -4.52 5.84 12.98
C GLY A 543 -3.06 5.42 12.82
N SER A 544 -2.57 4.60 13.74
CA SER A 544 -1.15 4.26 13.88
C SER A 544 -0.97 2.85 14.44
N PHE A 545 -1.67 1.87 13.85
CA PHE A 545 -1.65 0.48 14.32
C PHE A 545 -0.24 -0.14 14.25
N PRO A 546 0.24 -0.85 15.29
CA PRO A 546 1.60 -1.37 15.33
C PRO A 546 1.80 -2.56 14.37
N PRO A 547 3.03 -2.77 13.86
CA PRO A 547 3.35 -3.89 12.98
C PRO A 547 3.56 -5.19 13.77
N LEU A 548 2.47 -5.77 14.29
CA LEU A 548 2.53 -6.90 15.24
C LEU A 548 3.20 -8.17 14.69
N GLU A 549 3.11 -8.43 13.39
CA GLU A 549 3.81 -9.56 12.77
C GLU A 549 5.34 -9.40 12.80
N ASP A 550 5.81 -8.18 12.57
CA ASP A 550 7.21 -7.84 12.70
C ASP A 550 7.64 -7.86 14.17
N THR A 551 6.79 -7.39 15.09
CA THR A 551 7.05 -7.49 16.53
C THR A 551 7.30 -8.93 16.96
N VAL A 552 6.43 -9.87 16.56
CA VAL A 552 6.62 -11.30 16.89
C VAL A 552 7.86 -11.87 16.23
N THR A 553 8.18 -11.43 15.01
CA THR A 553 9.41 -11.85 14.32
C THR A 553 10.66 -11.39 15.06
N VAL A 554 10.70 -10.14 15.53
CA VAL A 554 11.81 -9.61 16.33
C VAL A 554 11.92 -10.32 17.68
N LEU A 555 10.80 -10.61 18.34
CA LEU A 555 10.78 -11.41 19.58
C LEU A 555 11.47 -12.77 19.38
N GLN A 556 11.17 -13.48 18.28
CA GLN A 556 11.80 -14.76 17.96
C GLN A 556 13.29 -14.65 17.60
N GLN A 557 13.71 -13.52 17.02
CA GLN A 557 15.12 -13.26 16.71
C GLN A 557 15.95 -12.96 17.95
N LEU A 558 15.36 -12.28 18.94
CA LEU A 558 16.02 -11.92 20.20
C LEU A 558 16.06 -13.08 21.19
N VAL A 559 15.04 -13.94 21.18
CA VAL A 559 14.95 -15.12 22.05
C VAL A 559 14.89 -16.37 21.18
N PRO A 560 16.04 -17.02 20.93
CA PRO A 560 16.06 -18.33 20.29
C PRO A 560 15.18 -19.32 21.06
N ASP A 561 14.43 -20.16 20.35
CA ASP A 561 13.47 -21.10 20.93
C ASP A 561 12.34 -20.45 21.77
N LEU A 562 11.90 -19.26 21.39
CA LEU A 562 10.76 -18.59 22.04
C LEU A 562 9.50 -19.49 22.09
N LYS A 563 9.01 -19.74 23.30
CA LYS A 563 7.78 -20.48 23.62
C LYS A 563 6.77 -19.66 24.41
N THR A 564 7.22 -18.73 25.23
CA THR A 564 6.35 -17.91 26.09
C THR A 564 6.70 -16.44 26.01
N VAL A 565 5.70 -15.61 25.70
CA VAL A 565 5.79 -14.14 25.74
C VAL A 565 4.83 -13.66 26.81
N GLY A 566 5.27 -12.77 27.71
CA GLY A 566 4.42 -12.11 28.68
C GLY A 566 3.90 -10.78 28.14
N THR A 567 2.67 -10.41 28.47
CA THR A 567 2.16 -9.05 28.23
C THR A 567 1.26 -8.61 29.37
N LEU A 568 1.28 -7.31 29.67
CA LEU A 568 0.33 -6.69 30.58
C LEU A 568 -0.36 -5.52 29.87
N TYR A 569 -1.66 -5.40 30.09
CA TYR A 569 -2.47 -4.41 29.39
C TYR A 569 -3.73 -4.06 30.17
N ASN A 570 -4.36 -2.94 29.83
CA ASN A 570 -5.64 -2.52 30.36
C ASN A 570 -6.79 -3.06 29.49
N PRO A 571 -7.67 -3.94 30.03
CA PRO A 571 -8.83 -4.44 29.29
C PRO A 571 -9.86 -3.34 28.95
N GLY A 572 -9.80 -2.19 29.62
CA GLY A 572 -10.61 -1.01 29.31
C GLY A 572 -10.13 -0.23 28.07
N GLU A 573 -8.98 -0.58 27.51
CA GLU A 573 -8.39 0.07 26.33
C GLU A 573 -8.63 -0.75 25.06
N ALA A 574 -9.47 -0.22 24.15
CA ALA A 574 -9.83 -0.91 22.90
C ALA A 574 -8.61 -1.21 22.00
N ASN A 575 -7.62 -0.32 21.98
CA ASN A 575 -6.32 -0.51 21.32
C ASN A 575 -5.61 -1.76 21.84
N SER A 576 -5.50 -1.89 23.15
CA SER A 576 -4.77 -2.99 23.80
C SER A 576 -5.49 -4.32 23.59
N VAL A 577 -6.81 -4.35 23.78
CA VAL A 577 -7.63 -5.55 23.53
C VAL A 577 -7.45 -6.03 22.09
N LYS A 578 -7.51 -5.11 21.12
CA LYS A 578 -7.32 -5.44 19.71
C LYS A 578 -5.89 -5.93 19.42
N ALA A 579 -4.87 -5.22 19.89
CA ALA A 579 -3.48 -5.56 19.63
C ALA A 579 -3.11 -6.91 20.25
N VAL A 580 -3.50 -7.15 21.50
CA VAL A 580 -3.29 -8.43 22.20
C VAL A 580 -4.03 -9.56 21.49
N ALA A 581 -5.26 -9.34 21.02
CA ALA A 581 -5.99 -10.35 20.26
C ALA A 581 -5.28 -10.75 18.96
N VAL A 582 -4.84 -9.78 18.17
CA VAL A 582 -4.10 -10.04 16.94
C VAL A 582 -2.77 -10.73 17.24
N ALA A 583 -1.98 -10.23 18.21
CA ALA A 583 -0.71 -10.84 18.60
C ALA A 583 -0.88 -12.28 19.09
N ARG A 584 -1.96 -12.57 19.84
CA ARG A 584 -2.29 -13.93 20.28
C ARG A 584 -2.48 -14.89 19.11
N GLU A 585 -3.25 -14.49 18.10
CA GLU A 585 -3.46 -15.31 16.90
C GLU A 585 -2.14 -15.57 16.14
N ILE A 586 -1.30 -14.54 16.02
CA ILE A 586 0.02 -14.63 15.39
C ILE A 586 0.92 -15.62 16.16
N MET A 587 1.03 -15.43 17.47
CA MET A 587 1.86 -16.25 18.33
C MET A 587 1.39 -17.72 18.35
N GLN A 588 0.08 -17.95 18.40
CA GLN A 588 -0.50 -19.29 18.37
C GLN A 588 -0.12 -20.05 17.09
N LYS A 589 -0.19 -19.39 15.92
CA LYS A 589 0.23 -19.98 14.63
C LYS A 589 1.71 -20.35 14.62
N ARG A 590 2.54 -19.68 15.43
CA ARG A 590 3.98 -19.92 15.57
C ARG A 590 4.33 -20.82 16.77
N GLY A 591 3.34 -21.39 17.46
CA GLY A 591 3.55 -22.25 18.62
C GLY A 591 4.07 -21.52 19.87
N ILE A 592 3.81 -20.22 19.98
CA ILE A 592 4.17 -19.36 21.10
C ILE A 592 2.92 -19.12 21.96
N THR A 593 3.07 -19.25 23.27
CA THR A 593 2.02 -18.96 24.26
C THR A 593 2.14 -17.52 24.74
N LEU A 594 1.06 -16.75 24.67
CA LEU A 594 0.97 -15.40 25.22
C LEU A 594 0.42 -15.45 26.65
N LEU A 595 1.21 -15.02 27.63
CA LEU A 595 0.87 -14.95 29.04
C LEU A 595 0.36 -13.54 29.35
N GLU A 596 -0.95 -13.40 29.51
CA GLU A 596 -1.62 -12.12 29.70
C GLU A 596 -1.85 -11.81 31.18
N THR A 597 -1.61 -10.57 31.58
CA THR A 597 -1.97 -10.06 32.91
C THR A 597 -2.70 -8.71 32.78
N PRO A 598 -3.97 -8.60 33.18
CA PRO A 598 -4.70 -7.33 33.12
C PRO A 598 -4.26 -6.36 34.21
N ALA A 599 -4.29 -5.06 33.92
CA ALA A 599 -4.17 -3.96 34.88
C ALA A 599 -5.14 -2.84 34.49
N SER A 600 -6.15 -2.54 35.31
CA SER A 600 -7.26 -1.66 34.91
C SER A 600 -6.96 -0.17 35.06
N ASN A 601 -5.88 0.16 35.78
CA ASN A 601 -5.43 1.52 36.08
C ASN A 601 -3.93 1.50 36.43
N THR A 602 -3.33 2.69 36.54
CA THR A 602 -1.88 2.85 36.77
C THR A 602 -1.41 2.29 38.12
N ALA A 603 -2.26 2.33 39.16
CA ALA A 603 -1.92 1.83 40.49
C ALA A 603 -1.77 0.29 40.53
N GLU A 604 -2.46 -0.42 39.65
CA GLU A 604 -2.40 -1.89 39.54
C GLU A 604 -1.17 -2.39 38.76
N VAL A 605 -0.54 -1.54 37.94
CA VAL A 605 0.51 -1.97 36.98
C VAL A 605 1.70 -2.62 37.68
N HIS A 606 2.14 -2.11 38.84
CA HIS A 606 3.26 -2.71 39.56
C HIS A 606 2.95 -4.14 40.02
N GLN A 607 1.78 -4.37 40.58
CA GLN A 607 1.34 -5.70 41.02
C GLN A 607 1.14 -6.63 39.82
N ALA A 608 0.58 -6.13 38.72
CA ALA A 608 0.43 -6.88 37.48
C ALA A 608 1.78 -7.29 36.89
N ALA A 609 2.78 -6.40 36.91
CA ALA A 609 4.14 -6.70 36.48
C ALA A 609 4.77 -7.79 37.36
N GLN A 610 4.61 -7.73 38.69
CA GLN A 610 5.10 -8.77 39.61
C GLN A 610 4.43 -10.13 39.34
N ALA A 611 3.11 -10.14 39.16
CA ALA A 611 2.37 -11.35 38.82
C ALA A 611 2.80 -11.93 37.46
N LEU A 612 3.05 -11.07 36.46
CA LEU A 612 3.54 -11.50 35.15
C LEU A 612 4.95 -12.09 35.25
N ALA A 613 5.87 -11.45 35.99
CA ALA A 613 7.21 -11.98 36.22
C ALA A 613 7.18 -13.33 36.94
N GLY A 614 6.26 -13.52 37.90
CA GLY A 614 6.03 -14.80 38.58
C GLY A 614 5.56 -15.94 37.68
N LYS A 615 5.02 -15.64 36.48
CA LYS A 615 4.71 -16.63 35.43
C LYS A 615 5.95 -17.02 34.60
N SER A 616 7.09 -16.35 34.82
CA SER A 616 8.38 -16.59 34.16
C SER A 616 8.33 -16.63 32.63
N PRO A 617 7.77 -15.61 31.95
CA PRO A 617 7.89 -15.50 30.50
C PRO A 617 9.36 -15.36 30.08
N GLN A 618 9.72 -15.85 28.88
CA GLN A 618 11.07 -15.69 28.34
C GLN A 618 11.36 -14.23 27.92
N VAL A 619 10.31 -13.48 27.59
CA VAL A 619 10.36 -12.06 27.22
C VAL A 619 9.01 -11.43 27.50
N VAL A 620 9.01 -10.17 27.92
CA VAL A 620 7.80 -9.36 28.04
C VAL A 620 7.68 -8.43 26.84
N TRP A 621 6.50 -8.41 26.26
CA TRP A 621 6.09 -7.49 25.22
C TRP A 621 5.07 -6.50 25.80
N ILE A 622 5.42 -5.22 25.77
CA ILE A 622 4.51 -4.12 26.11
C ILE A 622 4.04 -3.50 24.80
N THR A 623 2.74 -3.68 24.52
CA THR A 623 2.04 -2.94 23.47
C THR A 623 1.94 -1.46 23.85
N GLY A 624 1.57 -0.57 22.93
CA GLY A 624 1.24 0.84 23.24
C GLY A 624 -0.07 0.99 24.02
N ASP A 625 -0.12 0.36 25.19
CA ASP A 625 -1.18 0.48 26.20
C ASP A 625 -0.91 1.73 27.04
N ASN A 626 -1.86 2.66 27.06
CA ASN A 626 -1.62 3.97 27.64
C ASN A 626 -1.44 3.89 29.16
N THR A 627 -2.16 2.98 29.81
CA THR A 627 -2.05 2.70 31.26
C THR A 627 -0.67 2.13 31.61
N ALA A 628 -0.17 1.18 30.81
CA ALA A 628 1.15 0.61 30.98
C ALA A 628 2.26 1.66 30.75
N GLN A 629 2.12 2.54 29.76
CA GLN A 629 3.11 3.59 29.51
C GLN A 629 3.22 4.59 30.65
N GLN A 630 2.09 4.99 31.26
CA GLN A 630 2.13 5.89 32.42
C GLN A 630 2.85 5.29 33.63
N ALA A 631 2.88 3.97 33.75
CA ALA A 631 3.58 3.24 34.81
C ALA A 631 4.80 2.45 34.29
N PHE A 632 5.34 2.81 33.13
CA PHE A 632 6.43 2.10 32.47
C PHE A 632 7.68 1.90 33.34
N PRO A 633 8.12 2.89 34.15
CA PRO A 633 9.25 2.70 35.07
C PRO A 633 9.04 1.56 36.08
N ALA A 634 7.80 1.34 36.53
CA ALA A 634 7.48 0.26 37.46
C ALA A 634 7.58 -1.12 36.78
N ILE A 635 7.15 -1.21 35.51
CA ILE A 635 7.30 -2.41 34.68
C ILE A 635 8.78 -2.72 34.49
N MET A 636 9.55 -1.73 34.01
CA MET A 636 10.98 -1.91 33.75
C MET A 636 11.76 -2.31 35.00
N ARG A 637 11.43 -1.74 36.17
CA ARG A 637 12.05 -2.14 37.44
C ARG A 637 11.82 -3.63 37.74
N VAL A 638 10.57 -4.08 37.71
CA VAL A 638 10.22 -5.47 38.02
C VAL A 638 10.88 -6.43 37.02
N MET A 639 10.88 -6.10 35.73
CA MET A 639 11.47 -6.96 34.70
C MET A 639 12.99 -6.99 34.79
N THR A 640 13.64 -5.87 35.11
CA THR A 640 15.09 -5.80 35.35
C THR A 640 15.48 -6.64 36.57
N ASP A 641 14.77 -6.48 37.69
CA ASP A 641 15.01 -7.26 38.93
C ASP A 641 14.82 -8.77 38.68
N SER A 642 13.91 -9.14 37.78
CA SER A 642 13.63 -10.52 37.38
C SER A 642 14.51 -11.03 36.23
N ARG A 643 15.39 -10.19 35.67
CA ARG A 643 16.21 -10.46 34.47
C ARG A 643 15.40 -10.90 33.24
N ILE A 644 14.18 -10.39 33.09
CA ILE A 644 13.31 -10.68 31.94
C ILE A 644 13.45 -9.54 30.90
N PRO A 645 13.80 -9.83 29.63
CA PRO A 645 13.86 -8.79 28.61
C PRO A 645 12.51 -8.18 28.31
N VAL A 646 12.51 -6.89 27.95
CA VAL A 646 11.32 -6.17 27.51
C VAL A 646 11.48 -5.71 26.06
N VAL A 647 10.44 -5.92 25.26
CA VAL A 647 10.29 -5.38 23.89
C VAL A 647 9.04 -4.52 23.84
N VAL A 648 9.11 -3.37 23.17
CA VAL A 648 8.02 -2.38 23.12
C VAL A 648 7.54 -2.12 21.70
N ASN A 649 6.27 -1.72 21.53
CA ASN A 649 5.83 -1.12 20.27
C ASN A 649 6.06 0.40 20.19
N ASP A 650 6.12 1.07 21.34
CA ASP A 650 6.38 2.50 21.40
C ASP A 650 7.89 2.70 21.53
N ILE A 651 8.54 2.92 20.38
CA ILE A 651 10.00 2.90 20.27
C ILE A 651 10.67 4.03 21.06
N GLU A 652 9.91 5.07 21.40
CA GLU A 652 10.31 6.19 22.23
C GLU A 652 10.67 5.77 23.67
N GLU A 653 10.24 4.59 24.11
CA GLU A 653 10.58 4.01 25.41
C GLU A 653 11.95 3.33 25.46
N LEU A 654 12.61 3.13 24.32
CA LEU A 654 13.91 2.45 24.25
C LEU A 654 14.98 3.03 25.20
N PRO A 655 15.09 4.36 25.42
CA PRO A 655 16.02 4.94 26.39
C PRO A 655 15.77 4.48 27.84
N HIS A 656 14.59 3.97 28.17
CA HIS A 656 14.20 3.54 29.52
C HIS A 656 14.48 2.05 29.81
N GLY A 657 15.23 1.38 28.93
CA GLY A 657 15.78 0.05 29.17
C GLY A 657 15.21 -1.15 28.40
N PRO A 658 14.13 -1.08 27.59
CA PRO A 658 13.77 -2.16 26.67
C PRO A 658 14.93 -2.56 25.76
N VAL A 659 15.01 -3.85 25.44
CA VAL A 659 16.05 -4.41 24.57
C VAL A 659 15.82 -4.02 23.12
N ALA A 660 14.55 -3.92 22.70
CA ALA A 660 14.17 -3.53 21.36
C ALA A 660 12.82 -2.81 21.34
N GLY A 661 12.65 -1.97 20.32
CA GLY A 661 11.38 -1.35 19.96
C GLY A 661 11.01 -1.69 18.52
N VAL A 662 9.74 -2.02 18.27
CA VAL A 662 9.21 -2.30 16.93
C VAL A 662 7.89 -1.57 16.74
N GLY A 663 7.90 -0.45 16.03
CA GLY A 663 6.75 0.45 15.99
C GLY A 663 6.66 1.30 14.74
N VAL A 664 5.76 2.28 14.78
CA VAL A 664 5.52 3.22 13.68
C VAL A 664 6.27 4.55 13.83
N GLY A 665 6.66 4.90 15.06
CA GLY A 665 7.22 6.21 15.43
C GLY A 665 6.13 7.28 15.48
N PHE A 666 6.06 8.01 16.58
CA PHE A 666 4.93 8.91 16.79
C PHE A 666 5.15 10.33 16.30
N TYR A 667 6.38 10.74 15.98
CA TYR A 667 6.65 12.02 15.31
C TYR A 667 5.86 12.12 13.99
N GLU A 668 5.93 11.10 13.15
CA GLU A 668 5.21 11.04 11.87
C GLU A 668 3.69 10.98 12.06
N SER A 669 3.20 10.28 13.08
CA SER A 669 1.78 10.32 13.45
C SER A 669 1.35 11.75 13.80
N GLY A 670 2.19 12.48 14.53
CA GLY A 670 1.99 13.89 14.84
C GLY A 670 1.94 14.76 13.59
N THR A 671 2.92 14.61 12.70
CA THR A 671 2.99 15.33 11.41
C THR A 671 1.78 15.04 10.52
N ALA A 672 1.38 13.78 10.37
CA ALA A 672 0.20 13.44 9.59
C ALA A 672 -1.09 14.00 10.24
N GLY A 673 -1.17 13.96 11.57
CA GLY A 673 -2.27 14.56 12.33
C GLY A 673 -2.38 16.06 12.13
N ALA A 674 -1.25 16.78 12.10
CA ALA A 674 -1.19 18.21 11.81
C ALA A 674 -1.73 18.55 10.41
N GLN A 675 -1.43 17.71 9.41
CA GLN A 675 -1.92 17.93 8.05
C GLN A 675 -3.45 17.84 7.97
N VAL A 676 -4.04 16.89 8.70
CA VAL A 676 -5.51 16.78 8.81
C VAL A 676 -6.08 17.96 9.61
N LEU A 677 -5.45 18.29 10.74
CA LEU A 677 -5.89 19.40 11.60
C LEU A 677 -5.88 20.73 10.84
N ALA A 678 -4.82 21.03 10.11
CA ALA A 678 -4.70 22.24 9.31
C ALA A 678 -5.84 22.37 8.29
N ARG A 679 -6.19 21.29 7.58
CA ARG A 679 -7.32 21.28 6.63
C ARG A 679 -8.64 21.63 7.31
N VAL A 680 -8.90 21.08 8.49
CA VAL A 680 -10.11 21.37 9.27
C VAL A 680 -10.12 22.81 9.80
N LEU A 681 -8.98 23.31 10.30
CA LEU A 681 -8.83 24.71 10.71
C LEU A 681 -9.12 25.68 9.55
N LEU A 682 -8.73 25.29 8.33
CA LEU A 682 -8.96 26.06 7.09
C LEU A 682 -10.36 25.87 6.47
N GLY A 683 -11.26 25.18 7.19
CA GLY A 683 -12.68 25.09 6.87
C GLY A 683 -13.07 23.89 6.00
N GLU A 684 -12.19 22.91 5.80
CA GLU A 684 -12.61 21.63 5.23
C GLU A 684 -13.42 20.82 6.26
N LYS A 685 -14.55 20.25 5.85
CA LYS A 685 -15.41 19.50 6.78
C LYS A 685 -14.75 18.15 7.09
N THR A 686 -14.79 17.76 8.36
CA THR A 686 -14.30 16.44 8.80
C THR A 686 -15.01 15.29 8.08
N ALA A 687 -16.28 15.46 7.69
CA ALA A 687 -17.04 14.52 6.86
C ALA A 687 -16.30 14.15 5.56
N ASP A 688 -15.63 15.12 4.93
CA ASP A 688 -15.00 14.99 3.62
C ASP A 688 -13.55 14.49 3.70
N ILE A 689 -12.98 14.41 4.91
CA ILE A 689 -11.59 13.97 5.13
C ILE A 689 -11.61 12.53 5.64
N PRO A 690 -11.11 11.53 4.88
CA PRO A 690 -11.11 10.14 5.34
C PRO A 690 -10.18 9.96 6.54
N ILE A 691 -10.48 8.95 7.36
CA ILE A 691 -9.50 8.43 8.33
C ILE A 691 -8.43 7.68 7.52
N THR A 692 -7.16 7.85 7.87
CA THR A 692 -6.05 7.11 7.25
C THR A 692 -5.11 6.56 8.31
N ASN A 693 -4.21 5.65 7.94
CA ASN A 693 -3.17 5.16 8.84
C ASN A 693 -1.80 5.68 8.40
N VAL A 694 -0.95 5.99 9.38
CA VAL A 694 0.50 5.98 9.16
C VAL A 694 0.98 4.53 9.26
N SER A 695 1.50 4.01 8.14
CA SER A 695 2.11 2.69 8.09
C SER A 695 3.61 2.85 7.83
N ARG A 696 4.41 2.78 8.89
CA ARG A 696 5.87 2.68 8.81
C ARG A 696 6.32 1.63 9.79
N LYS A 697 7.33 0.86 9.44
CA LYS A 697 8.03 -0.01 10.39
C LYS A 697 9.34 0.66 10.79
N LEU A 698 9.51 0.79 12.09
CA LEU A 698 10.73 1.23 12.74
C LEU A 698 11.18 0.13 13.70
N VAL A 699 12.45 -0.22 13.60
CA VAL A 699 13.10 -1.14 14.52
C VAL A 699 14.22 -0.38 15.22
N SER A 700 14.24 -0.46 16.55
CA SER A 700 15.30 0.14 17.36
C SER A 700 15.81 -0.87 18.37
N ILE A 701 17.11 -0.80 18.67
CA ILE A 701 17.81 -1.78 19.51
C ILE A 701 18.58 -1.06 20.60
N ASN A 702 18.56 -1.60 21.81
CA ASN A 702 19.33 -1.13 22.95
C ASN A 702 20.47 -2.11 23.24
N ASP A 703 21.65 -1.81 22.71
CA ASP A 703 22.84 -2.65 22.86
C ASP A 703 23.26 -2.84 24.32
N LYS A 704 23.08 -1.80 25.14
CA LYS A 704 23.41 -1.86 26.56
C LYS A 704 22.50 -2.85 27.28
N ALA A 705 21.18 -2.74 27.09
CA ALA A 705 20.21 -3.63 27.72
C ALA A 705 20.40 -5.09 27.25
N ALA A 706 20.67 -5.29 25.96
CA ALA A 706 20.98 -6.61 25.41
C ALA A 706 22.23 -7.23 26.07
N ALA A 707 23.31 -6.45 26.21
CA ALA A 707 24.54 -6.92 26.84
C ALA A 707 24.36 -7.27 28.32
N GLU A 708 23.63 -6.44 29.08
CA GLU A 708 23.34 -6.67 30.50
C GLU A 708 22.50 -7.92 30.75
N LEU A 709 21.63 -8.28 29.80
CA LEU A 709 20.77 -9.46 29.83
C LEU A 709 21.39 -10.68 29.14
N GLY A 710 22.56 -10.55 28.50
CA GLY A 710 23.23 -11.63 27.76
C GLY A 710 22.50 -12.05 26.48
N ILE A 711 21.75 -11.13 25.86
CA ILE A 711 20.97 -11.38 24.63
C ILE A 711 21.83 -11.09 23.41
N ALA A 712 22.00 -12.10 22.55
CA ALA A 712 22.69 -11.95 21.29
C ALA A 712 21.76 -11.31 20.25
N ILE A 713 22.08 -10.08 19.82
CA ILE A 713 21.32 -9.41 18.75
C ILE A 713 21.86 -9.86 17.38
N PRO A 714 21.04 -10.49 16.51
CA PRO A 714 21.47 -10.91 15.19
C PRO A 714 21.87 -9.74 14.29
N GLU A 715 22.90 -9.93 13.45
CA GLU A 715 23.37 -8.88 12.53
C GLU A 715 22.30 -8.45 11.51
N SER A 716 21.37 -9.34 11.15
CA SER A 716 20.20 -8.98 10.34
C SER A 716 19.33 -7.92 11.02
N LEU A 717 19.10 -8.07 12.33
CA LEU A 717 18.28 -7.17 13.13
C LEU A 717 18.99 -5.82 13.35
N ARG A 718 20.32 -5.84 13.51
CA ARG A 718 21.16 -4.62 13.56
C ARG A 718 21.07 -3.82 12.27
N ARG A 719 21.18 -4.49 11.13
CA ARG A 719 21.07 -3.86 9.80
C ARG A 719 19.68 -3.28 9.57
N GLU A 720 18.63 -3.99 9.97
CA GLU A 720 17.27 -3.50 9.89
C GLU A 720 17.07 -2.25 10.75
N ALA A 721 17.53 -2.27 12.00
CA ALA A 721 17.43 -1.13 12.90
C ALA A 721 18.18 0.11 12.35
N ALA A 722 19.38 -0.08 11.80
CA ALA A 722 20.15 0.99 11.17
C ALA A 722 19.45 1.57 9.93
N ALA A 723 18.77 0.73 9.14
CA ALA A 723 18.02 1.18 7.96
C ALA A 723 16.74 1.95 8.31
N THR A 724 16.20 1.73 9.52
CA THR A 724 14.95 2.37 9.96
C THR A 724 15.14 3.55 10.91
N GLN A 725 16.36 3.85 11.37
CA GLN A 725 16.60 4.95 12.32
C GLN A 725 16.08 6.31 11.84
N LEU A 726 15.46 7.06 12.76
CA LEU A 726 15.13 8.47 12.57
C LEU A 726 16.41 9.33 12.68
N PRO A 727 16.52 10.44 11.92
CA PRO A 727 17.58 11.39 12.15
C PRO A 727 17.44 11.98 13.56
N VAL A 728 18.46 11.76 14.40
CA VAL A 728 18.56 12.38 15.72
C VAL A 728 18.71 13.90 15.51
N PRO A 729 17.85 14.75 16.12
CA PRO A 729 18.04 16.20 16.06
C PRO A 729 19.43 16.58 16.56
N ALA A 730 20.10 17.49 15.86
CA ALA A 730 21.40 18.00 16.26
C ALA A 730 21.31 18.61 17.67
N GLY A 731 21.94 17.97 18.67
CA GLY A 731 21.95 18.42 20.07
C GLY A 731 21.79 17.34 21.13
N GLN A 732 21.47 16.09 20.76
CA GLN A 732 21.36 14.95 21.69
C GLN A 732 22.27 13.78 21.29
N LYS A 733 23.55 14.05 21.03
CA LYS A 733 24.59 13.01 20.95
C LYS A 733 25.36 12.92 22.25
#